data_AF-A0A1Q1FPI3-F1
#
_entry.id   AF-A0A1Q1FPI3-F1
#
_cell.length_a   1.000
_cell.length_b   1.000
_cell.length_c   1.000
_cell.angle_alpha   90.00
_cell.angle_beta   90.00
_cell.angle_gamma   90.00
#
_symmetry.space_group_name_H-M   'P 1'
#
loop_
_entity.id
_entity.type
_entity.pdbx_description
1 polymer ?
#
loop_
_entity_poly.entity_id
_entity_poly.type
_entity_poly.pdbx_seq_one_letter_code
_entity_poly.pdbx_strand_id
1 'polypeptide(L)'
;MTDPGIQEESVEEVLGRVSDAFFALDTDWLFTYVNERAETVLEKSREDILGEGIWDHFAEARGTTFFHEYHEAMQTQETRSFEEYYPPLSAWFRVHAYPSDSGLSVYFEDISDRKERERERARYESVVETMGDGVYVVDETGEFTFVNDAYAEMVGYDREDLVGAPATTVVPEQDHREATELGATLREEDRETMTMEAELQRSDGETLIAEATFSLMTAGGETERVAVVRDITDRKERQRQLEDHRDMLAAHVDRTDLVQRINTAIAGATSQTEIRDAVCDLLADSDHYQTAWIGHREDGEVRLQTGAGLPADDLTALVDAARADGGTGPVGRAFERETIQVQQNVDGDTDDPRAEAFAEWGYHSSICIPLSYDGETVGVLTIDSERTHAFSGTERELLGSLADTIAYALQTITERRQFRTLVDATTEYAIFRLDTDGCVQTWNRGAERIKGYEAEEILGEHFSTFYTEEAREAGVPEENLETAVEAGTVEDEGWRVRRDGSTFWANVTITAIRDEDGSLDGFAKVTRDMTERREYQQRLRRQHDLTEQLIDTTPVAILAFDTDGTLVRANAQAVDELGIDDAALDAAESADEYSVGDLTVYDEEGELIPRTERPVTRTLEHGETISDETIVVETDSGQPRWLSYHSAPVFDDDGDVELAVVACDDISETKRREAELSRLDHINSIIRRLNSTLVESSDRETVHETVCSELAAAEPYDAAWYHEVDLAADELHPSASAGLDIDVDDVVVPVDDTLAGRAIRTGEVTTGRLSWDHPLANDVPTSDIGDAPVVAAVPITYSETQHGVLCLAATDETVFTEDIRDLFGELGETIGHGLTSIVRKEGLLSDGATRLEFRLRDYQTESDGVATEFADDGLEITFEDTVSVGDGTVLQYVSVPRESTNEATALFESQDAIERFRRLDGDEEAEADSGRGHYEIRQTEAPLIAALTEFGGRVVAVEAADGDFHIVTEFPRSVSVREVVQRVTDVYPSADLEAQRSVRSPDESSTHRHKRILDELTDRQRTVLETAQYAGYFEWPRESTGEEVADALDLSPSTFSQHLRAGQRKTFDGLFGDS
;
A
#
# COMPACT_ATOMS: atom_id res chain seq x y z
N MET A 1 -23.70 23.97 106.36
CA MET A 1 -22.51 23.10 106.39
C MET A 1 -22.19 22.77 104.96
N THR A 2 -21.00 23.15 104.54
CA THR A 2 -20.47 23.18 103.17
C THR A 2 -20.09 21.78 102.71
N ASP A 3 -20.34 21.42 101.44
CA ASP A 3 -19.60 20.37 100.71
C ASP A 3 -19.70 20.57 99.18
N PRO A 4 -18.69 20.16 98.39
CA PRO A 4 -18.33 20.67 97.07
C PRO A 4 -18.96 19.84 95.94
N GLY A 5 -19.23 20.49 94.82
CA GLY A 5 -19.76 19.84 93.63
C GLY A 5 -19.57 20.72 92.40
N ILE A 6 -18.33 20.87 91.95
CA ILE A 6 -18.07 21.17 90.54
C ILE A 6 -17.90 19.78 89.92
N GLN A 7 -19.00 19.29 89.35
CA GLN A 7 -19.17 17.93 88.88
C GLN A 7 -18.82 17.89 87.39
N GLU A 8 -18.06 16.85 87.03
CA GLU A 8 -17.64 16.42 85.70
C GLU A 8 -18.72 16.66 84.62
N GLU A 9 -18.45 17.54 83.65
CA GLU A 9 -18.93 17.28 82.29
C GLU A 9 -18.27 15.96 81.91
N SER A 10 -19.05 14.91 81.66
CA SER A 10 -18.51 13.59 81.37
C SER A 10 -17.56 13.72 80.17
N VAL A 11 -16.34 13.20 80.29
CA VAL A 11 -15.34 13.17 79.21
C VAL A 11 -15.93 12.57 77.92
N GLU A 12 -16.92 11.67 78.08
CA GLU A 12 -17.82 11.15 77.03
C GLU A 12 -18.54 12.23 76.21
N GLU A 13 -19.06 13.28 76.83
CA GLU A 13 -19.81 14.35 76.16
C GLU A 13 -18.91 15.32 75.38
N VAL A 14 -17.64 15.45 75.81
CA VAL A 14 -16.64 16.29 75.14
C VAL A 14 -16.04 15.56 73.94
N LEU A 15 -15.69 14.28 74.10
CA LEU A 15 -15.12 13.46 73.02
C LEU A 15 -16.17 13.06 71.98
N GLY A 16 -17.45 12.94 72.36
CA GLY A 16 -18.56 12.74 71.42
C GLY A 16 -18.85 13.94 70.51
N ARG A 17 -18.29 15.12 70.79
CA ARG A 17 -18.42 16.33 69.95
C ARG A 17 -17.24 16.55 68.99
N VAL A 18 -16.22 15.69 69.04
CA VAL A 18 -15.07 15.76 68.13
C VAL A 18 -15.50 15.27 66.75
N SER A 19 -15.18 16.04 65.70
CA SER A 19 -15.52 15.74 64.30
C SER A 19 -14.79 14.53 63.74
N ASP A 20 -13.63 14.22 64.32
CA ASP A 20 -12.70 13.21 63.84
C ASP A 20 -13.01 11.87 64.52
N ALA A 21 -12.70 10.77 63.82
CA ALA A 21 -12.85 9.45 64.41
C ALA A 21 -11.82 9.27 65.53
N PHE A 22 -12.26 8.78 66.69
CA PHE A 22 -11.43 8.67 67.87
C PHE A 22 -11.67 7.38 68.64
N PHE A 23 -10.59 6.72 69.04
CA PHE A 23 -10.63 5.65 70.04
C PHE A 23 -9.46 5.76 71.03
N ALA A 24 -9.62 5.15 72.20
CA ALA A 24 -8.57 5.03 73.20
C ALA A 24 -8.33 3.56 73.56
N LEU A 25 -7.07 3.20 73.75
CA LEU A 25 -6.58 1.89 74.14
C LEU A 25 -5.91 1.98 75.52
N ASP A 26 -5.99 0.92 76.32
CA ASP A 26 -5.17 0.80 77.54
C ASP A 26 -3.77 0.23 77.26
N THR A 27 -2.99 -0.01 78.32
CA THR A 27 -1.63 -0.58 78.22
C THR A 27 -1.60 -2.03 77.74
N ASP A 28 -2.74 -2.73 77.79
CA ASP A 28 -2.90 -4.10 77.29
C ASP A 28 -3.48 -4.13 75.85
N TRP A 29 -3.54 -2.97 75.18
CA TRP A 29 -4.07 -2.77 73.83
C TRP A 29 -5.58 -3.02 73.68
N LEU A 30 -6.33 -2.94 74.78
CA LEU A 30 -7.79 -3.10 74.78
C LEU A 30 -8.49 -1.76 74.55
N PHE A 31 -9.56 -1.75 73.75
CA PHE A 31 -10.37 -0.54 73.55
C PHE A 31 -11.08 -0.14 74.84
N THR A 32 -10.78 1.06 75.33
CA THR A 32 -11.43 1.65 76.52
C THR A 32 -12.47 2.69 76.15
N TYR A 33 -12.39 3.25 74.94
CA TYR A 33 -13.34 4.23 74.43
C TYR A 33 -13.34 4.26 72.90
N VAL A 34 -14.51 4.47 72.30
CA VAL A 34 -14.70 4.70 70.86
C VAL A 34 -15.84 5.70 70.67
N ASN A 35 -15.65 6.74 69.86
CA ASN A 35 -16.71 7.72 69.56
C ASN A 35 -17.58 7.28 68.37
N GLU A 36 -18.76 7.90 68.19
CA GLU A 36 -19.71 7.56 67.11
C GLU A 36 -19.09 7.71 65.70
N ARG A 37 -18.15 8.65 65.54
CA ARG A 37 -17.45 8.83 64.27
C ARG A 37 -16.53 7.65 63.95
N ALA A 38 -15.82 7.11 64.95
CA ALA A 38 -15.01 5.91 64.79
C ALA A 38 -15.86 4.66 64.54
N GLU A 39 -17.06 4.54 65.11
CA GLU A 39 -17.98 3.44 64.76
C GLU A 39 -18.34 3.46 63.27
N THR A 40 -18.56 4.66 62.73
CA THR A 40 -18.90 4.85 61.31
C THR A 40 -17.71 4.53 60.40
N VAL A 41 -16.52 5.02 60.74
CA VAL A 41 -15.33 4.88 59.90
C VAL A 41 -14.74 3.47 59.96
N LEU A 42 -14.81 2.79 61.11
CA LEU A 42 -14.32 1.42 61.26
C LEU A 42 -15.36 0.35 60.86
N GLU A 43 -16.60 0.76 60.55
CA GLU A 43 -17.74 -0.13 60.28
C GLU A 43 -18.02 -1.16 61.40
N LYS A 44 -17.80 -0.76 62.66
CA LYS A 44 -17.97 -1.60 63.85
C LYS A 44 -18.74 -0.85 64.93
N SER A 45 -19.68 -1.52 65.58
CA SER A 45 -20.33 -0.94 66.76
C SER A 45 -19.36 -0.93 67.95
N ARG A 46 -19.42 0.13 68.74
CA ARG A 46 -18.73 0.26 70.02
C ARG A 46 -19.01 -0.91 70.96
N GLU A 47 -20.21 -1.50 70.90
CA GLU A 47 -20.58 -2.65 71.75
C GLU A 47 -19.80 -3.91 71.36
N ASP A 48 -19.33 -4.01 70.12
CA ASP A 48 -18.59 -5.16 69.59
C ASP A 48 -17.06 -5.05 69.78
N ILE A 49 -16.55 -3.84 70.05
CA ILE A 49 -15.11 -3.56 70.12
C ILE A 49 -14.63 -3.11 71.50
N LEU A 50 -15.50 -2.54 72.35
CA LEU A 50 -15.09 -2.11 73.70
C LEU A 50 -14.67 -3.31 74.55
N GLY A 51 -13.45 -3.24 75.11
CA GLY A 51 -12.84 -4.30 75.91
C GLY A 51 -12.14 -5.39 75.08
N GLU A 52 -12.21 -5.34 73.76
CA GLU A 52 -11.48 -6.25 72.87
C GLU A 52 -10.10 -5.68 72.53
N GLY A 53 -9.14 -6.56 72.22
CA GLY A 53 -7.80 -6.17 71.81
C GLY A 53 -7.77 -5.67 70.36
N ILE A 54 -7.18 -4.49 70.11
CA ILE A 54 -7.10 -3.92 68.76
C ILE A 54 -6.45 -4.88 67.75
N TRP A 55 -5.44 -5.63 68.17
CA TRP A 55 -4.72 -6.56 67.29
C TRP A 55 -5.42 -7.91 67.09
N ASP A 56 -6.37 -8.25 67.96
CA ASP A 56 -7.19 -9.45 67.79
C ASP A 56 -8.43 -9.14 66.95
N HIS A 57 -8.95 -7.92 67.07
CA HIS A 57 -10.10 -7.45 66.29
C HIS A 57 -9.72 -6.95 64.89
N PHE A 58 -8.53 -6.35 64.73
CA PHE A 58 -7.95 -5.90 63.46
C PHE A 58 -6.63 -6.64 63.22
N ALA A 59 -6.73 -7.95 62.97
CA ALA A 59 -5.56 -8.83 62.85
C ALA A 59 -4.69 -8.49 61.62
N GLU A 60 -5.31 -7.99 60.56
CA GLU A 60 -4.67 -7.55 59.31
C GLU A 60 -3.84 -6.27 59.50
N ALA A 61 -4.09 -5.51 60.55
CA ALA A 61 -3.25 -4.37 60.92
C ALA A 61 -1.92 -4.81 61.54
N ARG A 62 -1.74 -6.08 61.93
CA ARG A 62 -0.46 -6.60 62.43
C ARG A 62 0.56 -6.61 61.29
N GLY A 63 1.70 -5.96 61.51
CA GLY A 63 2.78 -5.87 60.52
C GLY A 63 2.67 -4.70 59.53
N THR A 64 1.63 -3.87 59.65
CA THR A 64 1.52 -2.60 58.90
C THR A 64 2.06 -1.42 59.71
N THR A 65 2.07 -0.23 59.10
CA THR A 65 2.46 1.02 59.77
C THR A 65 1.65 1.29 61.04
N PHE A 66 0.35 0.92 61.07
CA PHE A 66 -0.48 1.06 62.28
C PHE A 66 0.11 0.31 63.48
N PHE A 67 0.59 -0.92 63.29
CA PHE A 67 1.19 -1.71 64.36
C PHE A 67 2.50 -1.11 64.83
N HIS A 68 3.37 -0.73 63.90
CA HIS A 68 4.69 -0.20 64.23
C HIS A 68 4.59 1.14 64.96
N GLU A 69 3.86 2.12 64.40
CA GLU A 69 3.78 3.46 64.95
C GLU A 69 3.05 3.52 66.29
N TYR A 70 2.04 2.68 66.52
CA TYR A 70 1.37 2.62 67.81
C TYR A 70 2.29 2.07 68.90
N HIS A 71 2.99 0.97 68.62
CA HIS A 71 3.95 0.40 69.57
C HIS A 71 5.11 1.35 69.82
N GLU A 72 5.61 2.01 68.78
CA GLU A 72 6.68 2.98 68.91
C GLU A 72 6.23 4.19 69.74
N ALA A 73 5.03 4.74 69.50
CA ALA A 73 4.44 5.80 70.32
C ALA A 73 4.36 5.42 71.80
N MET A 74 3.90 4.20 72.11
CA MET A 74 3.81 3.70 73.49
C MET A 74 5.20 3.46 74.12
N GLN A 75 6.20 3.04 73.34
CA GLN A 75 7.56 2.82 73.84
C GLN A 75 8.31 4.13 74.10
N THR A 76 8.23 5.10 73.17
CA THR A 76 8.96 6.36 73.25
C THR A 76 8.21 7.43 74.05
N GLN A 77 6.91 7.24 74.26
CA GLN A 77 6.00 8.25 74.83
C GLN A 77 5.96 9.55 74.01
N GLU A 78 6.19 9.44 72.70
CA GLU A 78 6.10 10.55 71.74
C GLU A 78 4.89 10.38 70.81
N THR A 79 4.24 11.48 70.47
CA THR A 79 3.11 11.48 69.52
C THR A 79 3.56 11.05 68.12
N ARG A 80 2.81 10.17 67.48
CA ARG A 80 3.03 9.73 66.10
C ARG A 80 1.93 10.18 65.16
N SER A 81 2.30 10.47 63.92
CA SER A 81 1.42 10.97 62.88
C SER A 81 1.81 10.33 61.55
N PHE A 82 0.88 9.64 60.90
CA PHE A 82 1.15 8.94 59.64
C PHE A 82 -0.11 8.83 58.79
N GLU A 83 0.06 8.53 57.50
CA GLU A 83 -1.02 8.19 56.57
C GLU A 83 -0.78 6.77 56.05
N GLU A 84 -1.79 5.90 56.13
CA GLU A 84 -1.65 4.49 55.74
C GLU A 84 -2.94 3.99 55.10
N TYR A 85 -2.83 3.21 54.02
CA TYR A 85 -3.95 2.51 53.43
C TYR A 85 -4.28 1.25 54.23
N TYR A 86 -5.56 1.05 54.55
CA TYR A 86 -6.02 -0.15 55.22
C TYR A 86 -6.89 -0.99 54.26
N PRO A 87 -6.33 -2.06 53.67
CA PRO A 87 -7.02 -2.87 52.67
C PRO A 87 -8.40 -3.40 53.08
N PRO A 88 -8.63 -3.87 54.33
CA PRO A 88 -9.93 -4.42 54.72
C PRO A 88 -11.09 -3.40 54.67
N LEU A 89 -10.80 -2.11 54.85
CA LEU A 89 -11.80 -1.04 54.70
C LEU A 89 -11.69 -0.32 53.36
N SER A 90 -10.75 -0.74 52.50
CA SER A 90 -10.46 -0.11 51.21
C SER A 90 -10.27 1.41 51.30
N ALA A 91 -9.70 1.90 52.42
CA ALA A 91 -9.64 3.32 52.75
C ALA A 91 -8.24 3.75 53.19
N TRP A 92 -7.87 5.00 52.86
CA TRP A 92 -6.68 5.67 53.37
C TRP A 92 -7.00 6.40 54.67
N PHE A 93 -6.19 6.18 55.70
CA PHE A 93 -6.35 6.84 56.99
C PHE A 93 -5.18 7.77 57.28
N ARG A 94 -5.49 9.01 57.68
CA ARG A 94 -4.56 9.84 58.42
C ARG A 94 -4.75 9.58 59.90
N VAL A 95 -3.68 9.25 60.61
CA VAL A 95 -3.73 8.87 62.02
C VAL A 95 -2.81 9.74 62.86
N HIS A 96 -3.30 10.16 64.01
CA HIS A 96 -2.54 10.80 65.08
C HIS A 96 -2.68 10.00 66.38
N ALA A 97 -1.58 9.38 66.83
CA ALA A 97 -1.53 8.54 68.01
C ALA A 97 -0.79 9.25 69.15
N TYR A 98 -1.48 9.47 70.26
CA TYR A 98 -1.02 10.20 71.44
C TYR A 98 -0.84 9.23 72.62
N PRO A 99 0.41 8.90 73.01
CA PRO A 99 0.67 7.99 74.12
C PRO A 99 0.51 8.68 75.48
N SER A 100 0.20 7.89 76.50
CA SER A 100 0.11 8.30 77.89
C SER A 100 0.46 7.14 78.83
N ASP A 101 0.68 7.44 80.11
CA ASP A 101 0.90 6.42 81.16
C ASP A 101 -0.28 5.42 81.29
N SER A 102 -1.47 5.81 80.83
CA SER A 102 -2.69 4.98 80.88
C SER A 102 -2.98 4.20 79.60
N GLY A 103 -2.23 4.42 78.51
CA GLY A 103 -2.50 3.82 77.20
C GLY A 103 -2.40 4.81 76.04
N LEU A 104 -3.05 4.52 74.91
CA LEU A 104 -2.90 5.26 73.65
C LEU A 104 -4.23 5.88 73.20
N SER A 105 -4.24 7.19 72.94
CA SER A 105 -5.39 7.91 72.35
C SER A 105 -5.14 8.14 70.87
N VAL A 106 -6.04 7.68 70.00
CA VAL A 106 -5.86 7.70 68.55
C VAL A 106 -6.97 8.51 67.89
N TYR A 107 -6.58 9.51 67.11
CA TYR A 107 -7.46 10.24 66.20
C TYR A 107 -7.16 9.78 64.77
N PHE A 108 -8.20 9.59 63.97
CA PHE A 108 -8.04 9.21 62.59
C PHE A 108 -9.12 9.80 61.69
N GLU A 109 -8.75 10.01 60.42
CA GLU A 109 -9.58 10.58 59.38
C GLU A 109 -9.46 9.73 58.12
N ASP A 110 -10.59 9.41 57.49
CA ASP A 110 -10.62 8.84 56.15
C ASP A 110 -10.29 9.93 55.12
N ILE A 111 -9.16 9.76 54.43
CA ILE A 111 -8.64 10.69 53.41
C ILE A 111 -8.71 10.08 52.00
N SER A 112 -9.47 9.00 51.79
CA SER A 112 -9.57 8.28 50.51
C SER A 112 -9.97 9.20 49.37
N ASP A 113 -11.03 10.00 49.56
CA ASP A 113 -11.49 11.02 48.62
C ASP A 113 -10.41 12.06 48.23
N ARG A 114 -9.47 12.36 49.14
CA ARG A 114 -8.36 13.28 48.85
C ARG A 114 -7.29 12.56 48.03
N LYS A 115 -6.92 11.35 48.42
CA LYS A 115 -5.93 10.52 47.71
C LYS A 115 -6.39 10.16 46.30
N GLU A 116 -7.68 9.88 46.12
CA GLU A 116 -8.26 9.63 44.80
C GLU A 116 -8.16 10.87 43.90
N ARG A 117 -8.51 12.07 44.38
CA ARG A 117 -8.36 13.31 43.59
C ARG A 117 -6.91 13.67 43.28
N GLU A 118 -5.98 13.43 44.21
CA GLU A 118 -4.53 13.63 43.98
C GLU A 118 -4.01 12.67 42.91
N ARG A 119 -4.41 11.38 42.97
CA ARG A 119 -4.08 10.37 41.94
C ARG A 119 -4.73 10.67 40.60
N GLU A 120 -5.99 11.09 40.59
CA GLU A 120 -6.74 11.42 39.37
C GLU A 120 -6.12 12.64 38.67
N ARG A 121 -5.72 13.68 39.42
CA ARG A 121 -5.00 14.84 38.87
C ARG A 121 -3.64 14.45 38.30
N ALA A 122 -2.84 13.66 39.03
CA ALA A 122 -1.55 13.17 38.54
C ALA A 122 -1.70 12.30 37.28
N ARG A 123 -2.80 11.54 37.19
CA ARG A 123 -3.17 10.76 36.00
C ARG A 123 -3.48 11.67 34.81
N TYR A 124 -4.27 12.72 34.98
CA TYR A 124 -4.55 13.67 33.89
C TYR A 124 -3.29 14.43 33.43
N GLU A 125 -2.45 14.88 34.35
CA GLU A 125 -1.17 15.53 34.03
C GLU A 125 -0.25 14.55 33.26
N SER A 126 -0.14 13.29 33.70
CA SER A 126 0.64 12.27 32.98
C SER A 126 0.09 11.92 31.60
N VAL A 127 -1.24 11.89 31.43
CA VAL A 127 -1.88 11.65 30.13
C VAL A 127 -1.54 12.76 29.13
N VAL A 128 -1.59 14.03 29.56
CA VAL A 128 -1.26 15.17 28.68
C VAL A 128 0.23 15.24 28.35
N GLU A 129 1.11 14.89 29.30
CA GLU A 129 2.57 14.90 29.08
C GLU A 129 3.05 13.72 28.22
N THR A 130 2.30 12.61 28.16
CA THR A 130 2.68 11.43 27.35
C THR A 130 2.00 11.37 25.98
N MET A 131 1.16 12.35 25.63
CA MET A 131 0.61 12.51 24.29
C MET A 131 1.72 12.88 23.31
N GLY A 132 1.78 12.19 22.16
CA GLY A 132 2.73 12.50 21.09
C GLY A 132 2.39 13.76 20.30
N ASP A 133 1.17 14.28 20.44
CA ASP A 133 0.75 15.58 19.88
C ASP A 133 1.05 16.70 20.90
N GLY A 134 1.42 17.88 20.42
CA GLY A 134 1.71 19.03 21.27
C GLY A 134 0.44 19.63 21.88
N VAL A 135 0.41 19.86 23.18
CA VAL A 135 -0.73 20.45 23.88
C VAL A 135 -0.30 21.75 24.54
N TYR A 136 -1.10 22.80 24.36
CA TYR A 136 -0.90 24.07 25.06
C TYR A 136 -2.20 24.70 25.53
N VAL A 137 -2.10 25.58 26.52
CA VAL A 137 -3.19 26.43 27.00
C VAL A 137 -2.72 27.87 26.93
N VAL A 138 -3.58 28.76 26.43
CA VAL A 138 -3.39 30.21 26.48
C VAL A 138 -4.52 30.90 27.23
N ASP A 139 -4.20 32.00 27.89
CA ASP A 139 -5.17 32.84 28.58
C ASP A 139 -5.96 33.77 27.63
N GLU A 140 -6.80 34.64 28.19
CA GLU A 140 -7.58 35.63 27.44
C GLU A 140 -6.72 36.67 26.69
N THR A 141 -5.45 36.83 27.08
CA THR A 141 -4.50 37.74 26.44
C THR A 141 -3.68 37.07 25.33
N GLY A 142 -3.74 35.73 25.25
CA GLY A 142 -3.01 34.93 24.28
C GLY A 142 -1.61 34.51 24.74
N GLU A 143 -1.32 34.62 26.04
CA GLU A 143 -0.06 34.15 26.63
C GLU A 143 -0.17 32.68 27.03
N PHE A 144 0.89 31.88 26.83
CA PHE A 144 0.89 30.46 27.20
C PHE A 144 0.87 30.32 28.72
N THR A 145 -0.15 29.66 29.27
CA THR A 145 -0.23 29.30 30.69
C THR A 145 0.23 27.87 30.95
N PHE A 146 0.16 27.02 29.93
CA PHE A 146 0.62 25.64 29.96
C PHE A 146 1.11 25.20 28.58
N VAL A 147 2.18 24.41 28.55
CA VAL A 147 2.63 23.62 27.39
C VAL A 147 3.08 22.25 27.89
N ASN A 148 2.82 21.19 27.14
CA ASN A 148 3.37 19.86 27.41
C ASN A 148 4.76 19.70 26.75
N ASP A 149 5.47 18.65 27.12
CA ASP A 149 6.82 18.39 26.61
C ASP A 149 6.84 18.16 25.08
N ALA A 150 5.82 17.48 24.54
CA ALA A 150 5.71 17.25 23.10
C ALA A 150 5.58 18.55 22.28
N TYR A 151 4.86 19.56 22.78
CA TYR A 151 4.76 20.86 22.11
C TYR A 151 6.08 21.61 22.17
N ALA A 152 6.74 21.63 23.33
CA ALA A 152 8.05 22.27 23.52
C ALA A 152 9.12 21.67 22.59
N GLU A 153 9.19 20.33 22.49
CA GLU A 153 10.09 19.62 21.56
C GLU A 153 9.76 19.90 20.09
N MET A 154 8.46 19.90 19.72
CA MET A 154 8.00 20.18 18.35
C MET A 154 8.48 21.54 17.86
N VAL A 155 8.31 22.59 18.68
CA VAL A 155 8.67 23.97 18.31
C VAL A 155 10.13 24.31 18.63
N GLY A 156 10.83 23.43 19.36
CA GLY A 156 12.24 23.57 19.71
C GLY A 156 12.54 24.61 20.79
N TYR A 157 11.54 25.02 21.58
CA TYR A 157 11.71 25.97 22.68
C TYR A 157 11.66 25.23 24.02
N ASP A 158 12.44 25.69 25.00
CA ASP A 158 12.31 25.20 26.36
C ASP A 158 10.96 25.62 26.96
N ARG A 159 10.32 24.70 27.70
CA ARG A 159 9.02 24.94 28.34
C ARG A 159 8.99 26.19 29.21
N GLU A 160 10.08 26.44 29.94
CA GLU A 160 10.21 27.61 30.83
C GLU A 160 10.23 28.94 30.05
N ASP A 161 10.67 28.92 28.79
CA ASP A 161 10.70 30.10 27.92
C ASP A 161 9.35 30.33 27.22
N LEU A 162 8.55 29.26 27.02
CA LEU A 162 7.22 29.34 26.44
C LEU A 162 6.17 29.79 27.45
N VAL A 163 6.18 29.28 28.68
CA VAL A 163 5.19 29.62 29.70
C VAL A 163 5.33 31.09 30.11
N GLY A 164 4.26 31.87 29.90
CA GLY A 164 4.24 33.32 30.10
C GLY A 164 4.68 34.14 28.88
N ALA A 165 5.11 33.49 27.79
CA ALA A 165 5.36 34.16 26.53
C ALA A 165 4.06 34.29 25.70
N PRO A 166 3.92 35.33 24.87
CA PRO A 166 2.81 35.43 23.94
C PRO A 166 2.90 34.33 22.89
N ALA A 167 1.74 33.75 22.54
CA ALA A 167 1.65 32.70 21.52
C ALA A 167 2.23 33.12 20.16
N THR A 168 2.36 34.43 19.92
CA THR A 168 2.97 35.02 18.74
C THR A 168 4.49 34.77 18.58
N THR A 169 5.11 34.19 19.62
CA THR A 169 6.52 33.77 19.59
C THR A 169 6.71 32.53 18.71
N VAL A 170 5.69 31.68 18.63
CA VAL A 170 5.68 30.43 17.85
C VAL A 170 4.68 30.52 16.69
N VAL A 171 3.51 31.12 16.93
CA VAL A 171 2.44 31.24 15.94
C VAL A 171 2.54 32.62 15.27
N PRO A 172 2.72 32.74 13.95
CA PRO A 172 2.72 34.02 13.26
C PRO A 172 1.48 34.86 13.58
N GLU A 173 1.66 36.19 13.59
CA GLU A 173 0.60 37.16 13.96
C GLU A 173 -0.70 36.98 13.17
N GLN A 174 -0.60 36.54 11.90
CA GLN A 174 -1.75 36.26 11.06
C GLN A 174 -2.57 35.07 11.59
N ASP A 175 -1.90 33.94 11.82
CA ASP A 175 -2.55 32.69 12.25
C ASP A 175 -3.03 32.81 13.70
N HIS A 176 -2.31 33.55 14.55
CA HIS A 176 -2.75 33.87 15.91
C HIS A 176 -4.05 34.68 15.93
N ARG A 177 -4.18 35.65 15.01
CA ARG A 177 -5.40 36.46 14.86
C ARG A 177 -6.56 35.62 14.35
N GLU A 178 -6.31 34.76 13.36
CA GLU A 178 -7.32 33.81 12.86
C GLU A 178 -7.82 32.88 13.97
N ALA A 179 -6.91 32.25 14.74
CA ALA A 179 -7.27 31.41 15.88
C ALA A 179 -8.11 32.15 16.93
N THR A 180 -7.90 33.46 17.08
CA THR A 180 -8.66 34.32 18.02
C THR A 180 -10.05 34.64 17.49
N GLU A 181 -10.18 34.92 16.19
CA GLU A 181 -11.47 35.10 15.51
C GLU A 181 -12.30 33.82 15.56
N LEU A 182 -11.69 32.67 15.25
CA LEU A 182 -12.32 31.35 15.35
C LEU A 182 -12.77 31.02 16.78
N GLY A 183 -11.97 31.41 17.79
CA GLY A 183 -12.37 31.31 19.19
C GLY A 183 -13.59 32.18 19.55
N ALA A 184 -13.75 33.36 18.94
CA ALA A 184 -14.97 34.16 19.12
C ALA A 184 -16.18 33.46 18.49
N THR A 185 -16.03 32.87 17.31
CA THR A 185 -17.08 32.11 16.62
C THR A 185 -17.52 30.87 17.40
N LEU A 186 -16.59 30.10 17.99
CA LEU A 186 -16.93 28.96 18.86
C LEU A 186 -17.92 29.33 19.99
N ARG A 187 -17.76 30.53 20.59
CA ARG A 187 -18.68 31.03 21.63
C ARG A 187 -20.05 31.45 21.07
N GLU A 188 -20.09 32.03 19.88
CA GLU A 188 -21.34 32.48 19.26
C GLU A 188 -22.19 31.33 18.70
N GLU A 189 -21.54 30.28 18.19
CA GLU A 189 -22.18 29.14 17.51
C GLU A 189 -22.43 27.92 18.41
N ASP A 190 -22.06 27.97 19.70
CA ASP A 190 -22.20 26.85 20.66
C ASP A 190 -21.53 25.55 20.17
N ARG A 191 -20.34 25.68 19.57
CA ARG A 191 -19.52 24.55 19.07
C ARG A 191 -18.45 24.18 20.10
N GLU A 192 -18.19 22.88 20.24
CA GLU A 192 -17.24 22.37 21.24
C GLU A 192 -15.77 22.55 20.83
N THR A 193 -15.44 22.35 19.55
CA THR A 193 -14.06 22.43 19.03
C THR A 193 -14.00 22.98 17.60
N MET A 194 -12.84 23.51 17.22
CA MET A 194 -12.53 23.95 15.86
C MET A 194 -11.10 23.58 15.48
N THR A 195 -10.88 23.25 14.22
CA THR A 195 -9.56 22.87 13.69
C THR A 195 -9.15 23.84 12.60
N MET A 196 -7.86 24.22 12.59
CA MET A 196 -7.23 25.00 11.54
C MET A 196 -5.80 24.51 11.30
N GLU A 197 -5.27 24.78 10.11
CA GLU A 197 -3.84 24.61 9.83
C GLU A 197 -3.12 25.94 10.10
N ALA A 198 -1.93 25.88 10.69
CA ALA A 198 -1.11 27.05 10.99
C ALA A 198 0.36 26.75 10.69
N GLU A 199 1.09 27.76 10.25
CA GLU A 199 2.55 27.67 10.11
C GLU A 199 3.19 28.04 11.43
N LEU A 200 3.89 27.13 12.09
CA LEU A 200 4.59 27.44 13.34
C LEU A 200 6.06 27.73 13.07
N GLN A 201 6.60 28.72 13.77
CA GLN A 201 8.00 29.10 13.71
C GLN A 201 8.77 28.41 14.83
N ARG A 202 9.79 27.64 14.45
CA ARG A 202 10.68 26.95 15.39
C ARG A 202 11.76 27.88 15.90
N SER A 203 12.38 27.51 17.01
CA SER A 203 13.47 28.27 17.63
C SER A 203 14.73 28.38 16.75
N ASP A 204 14.95 27.43 15.85
CA ASP A 204 16.05 27.40 14.87
C ASP A 204 15.78 28.25 13.61
N GLY A 205 14.55 28.77 13.46
CA GLY A 205 14.11 29.57 12.34
C GLY A 205 13.46 28.79 11.20
N GLU A 206 13.35 27.46 11.29
CA GLU A 206 12.56 26.65 10.36
C GLU A 206 11.06 26.85 10.61
N THR A 207 10.26 26.66 9.56
CA THR A 207 8.80 26.71 9.63
C THR A 207 8.26 25.28 9.55
N LEU A 208 7.38 24.90 10.47
CA LEU A 208 6.64 23.64 10.42
C LEU A 208 5.16 23.92 10.11
N ILE A 209 4.48 22.97 9.48
CA ILE A 209 3.03 23.07 9.23
C ILE A 209 2.32 22.20 10.26
N ALA A 210 1.50 22.83 11.11
CA ALA A 210 0.74 22.12 12.14
C ALA A 210 -0.76 22.21 11.89
N GLU A 211 -1.45 21.11 12.17
CA GLU A 211 -2.90 21.08 12.33
C GLU A 211 -3.21 21.28 13.81
N ALA A 212 -3.95 22.34 14.13
CA ALA A 212 -4.25 22.71 15.50
C ALA A 212 -5.76 22.71 15.74
N THR A 213 -6.18 21.90 16.72
CA THR A 213 -7.57 21.82 17.19
C THR A 213 -7.69 22.53 18.52
N PHE A 214 -8.58 23.52 18.58
CA PHE A 214 -8.77 24.38 19.73
C PHE A 214 -10.16 24.22 20.34
N SER A 215 -10.22 24.34 21.66
CA SER A 215 -11.45 24.42 22.44
C SER A 215 -11.38 25.57 23.44
N LEU A 216 -12.53 26.03 23.92
CA LEU A 216 -12.60 27.03 24.97
C LEU A 216 -13.02 26.39 26.28
N MET A 217 -12.26 26.66 27.32
CA MET A 217 -12.56 26.24 28.68
C MET A 217 -12.83 27.46 29.55
N THR A 218 -13.82 27.35 30.45
CA THR A 218 -14.06 28.37 31.46
C THR A 218 -13.73 27.78 32.82
N ALA A 219 -12.62 28.24 33.41
CA ALA A 219 -12.19 27.85 34.74
C ALA A 219 -12.06 29.11 35.60
N GLY A 220 -12.64 29.11 36.81
CA GLY A 220 -12.49 30.24 37.75
C GLY A 220 -13.13 31.57 37.35
N GLY A 221 -13.82 31.65 36.21
CA GLY A 221 -14.39 32.90 35.67
C GLY A 221 -13.55 33.55 34.57
N GLU A 222 -12.44 32.94 34.19
CA GLU A 222 -11.57 33.33 33.08
C GLU A 222 -11.75 32.32 31.94
N THR A 223 -11.66 32.79 30.70
CA THR A 223 -11.78 31.93 29.51
C THR A 223 -10.41 31.60 28.95
N GLU A 224 -10.02 30.34 29.04
CA GLU A 224 -8.77 29.84 28.49
C GLU A 224 -9.04 29.09 27.17
N ARG A 225 -8.05 29.09 26.27
CA ARG A 225 -8.10 28.32 25.03
C ARG A 225 -7.11 27.18 25.11
N VAL A 226 -7.60 25.95 24.98
CA VAL A 226 -6.80 24.73 24.97
C VAL A 226 -6.60 24.28 23.53
N ALA A 227 -5.38 23.94 23.17
CA ALA A 227 -4.96 23.54 21.84
C ALA A 227 -4.32 22.15 21.85
N VAL A 228 -4.70 21.32 20.88
CA VAL A 228 -3.93 20.12 20.50
C VAL A 228 -3.37 20.36 19.10
N VAL A 229 -2.07 20.20 18.96
CA VAL A 229 -1.26 20.59 17.80
C VAL A 229 -0.52 19.37 17.30
N ARG A 230 -0.74 19.01 16.04
CA ARG A 230 -0.07 17.91 15.37
C ARG A 230 0.78 18.43 14.23
N ASP A 231 2.02 17.99 14.17
CA ASP A 231 2.89 18.23 13.02
C ASP A 231 2.38 17.42 11.82
N ILE A 232 2.12 18.12 10.70
CA ILE A 232 1.66 17.52 9.45
C ILE A 232 2.59 17.85 8.28
N THR A 233 3.83 18.29 8.57
CA THR A 233 4.80 18.73 7.56
C THR A 233 5.08 17.62 6.53
N ASP A 234 5.47 16.43 6.97
CA ASP A 234 5.70 15.26 6.10
C ASP A 234 4.47 14.89 5.27
N ARG A 235 3.27 15.01 5.87
CA ARG A 235 2.00 14.71 5.20
C ARG A 235 1.73 15.72 4.08
N LYS A 236 1.97 17.01 4.33
CA LYS A 236 1.78 18.09 3.34
C LYS A 236 2.82 18.06 2.24
N GLU A 237 4.06 17.72 2.54
CA GLU A 237 5.10 17.53 1.52
C GLU A 237 4.76 16.36 0.59
N ARG A 238 4.31 15.23 1.13
CA ARG A 238 3.88 14.08 0.32
C ARG A 238 2.63 14.40 -0.50
N GLN A 239 1.68 15.14 0.06
CA GLN A 239 0.49 15.59 -0.68
C GLN A 239 0.86 16.52 -1.84
N ARG A 240 1.75 17.50 -1.61
CA ARG A 240 2.28 18.37 -2.67
C ARG A 240 2.99 17.58 -3.75
N GLN A 241 3.82 16.59 -3.39
CA GLN A 241 4.48 15.72 -4.38
C GLN A 241 3.48 14.92 -5.23
N LEU A 242 2.39 14.44 -4.63
CA LEU A 242 1.34 13.72 -5.35
C LEU A 242 0.50 14.65 -6.24
N GLU A 243 0.21 15.87 -5.78
CA GLU A 243 -0.45 16.91 -6.56
C GLU A 243 0.43 17.35 -7.73
N ASP A 244 1.72 17.60 -7.51
CA ASP A 244 2.70 17.92 -8.55
C ASP A 244 2.81 16.78 -9.58
N HIS A 245 2.78 15.52 -9.13
CA HIS A 245 2.83 14.36 -10.02
C HIS A 245 1.52 14.20 -10.82
N ARG A 246 0.37 14.46 -10.20
CA ARG A 246 -0.94 14.43 -10.86
C ARG A 246 -1.08 15.57 -11.86
N ASP A 247 -0.61 16.76 -11.52
CA ASP A 247 -0.65 17.94 -12.38
C ASP A 247 0.35 17.79 -13.55
N MET A 248 1.50 17.13 -13.32
CA MET A 248 2.42 16.72 -14.39
C MET A 248 1.75 15.73 -15.35
N LEU A 249 0.99 14.75 -14.85
CA LEU A 249 0.26 13.79 -15.67
C LEU A 249 -0.94 14.44 -16.40
N ALA A 250 -1.66 15.36 -15.75
CA ALA A 250 -2.75 16.11 -16.37
C ALA A 250 -2.24 16.99 -17.52
N ALA A 251 -1.10 17.67 -17.34
CA ALA A 251 -0.46 18.48 -18.40
C ALA A 251 0.00 17.64 -19.62
N HIS A 252 0.24 16.34 -19.45
CA HIS A 252 0.57 15.43 -20.57
C HIS A 252 -0.66 15.07 -21.42
N VAL A 253 -1.85 14.95 -20.81
CA VAL A 253 -3.10 14.65 -21.51
C VAL A 253 -3.56 15.86 -22.32
N ASP A 254 -3.54 17.05 -21.73
CA ASP A 254 -3.98 18.30 -22.40
C ASP A 254 -3.10 18.69 -23.60
N ARG A 255 -1.78 18.45 -23.53
CA ARG A 255 -0.87 18.66 -24.67
C ARG A 255 -1.10 17.70 -25.83
N THR A 256 -1.50 16.47 -25.55
CA THR A 256 -1.80 15.48 -26.59
C THR A 256 -3.09 15.86 -27.33
N ASP A 257 -4.10 16.35 -26.58
CA ASP A 257 -5.33 16.91 -27.15
C ASP A 257 -5.06 18.15 -28.02
N LEU A 258 -4.20 19.08 -27.56
CA LEU A 258 -3.81 20.25 -28.34
C LEU A 258 -3.20 19.88 -29.69
N VAL A 259 -2.27 18.91 -29.73
CA VAL A 259 -1.68 18.43 -30.99
C VAL A 259 -2.74 17.80 -31.89
N GLN A 260 -3.65 17.00 -31.33
CA GLN A 260 -4.71 16.37 -32.11
C GLN A 260 -5.69 17.40 -32.70
N ARG A 261 -6.04 18.44 -31.93
CA ARG A 261 -6.88 19.57 -32.39
C ARG A 261 -6.20 20.36 -33.50
N ILE A 262 -4.91 20.66 -33.36
CA ILE A 262 -4.15 21.36 -34.41
C ILE A 262 -4.06 20.49 -35.67
N ASN A 263 -3.75 19.20 -35.55
CA ASN A 263 -3.73 18.28 -36.70
C ASN A 263 -5.10 18.17 -37.40
N THR A 264 -6.18 18.17 -36.63
CA THR A 264 -7.56 18.16 -37.16
C THR A 264 -7.88 19.46 -37.89
N ALA A 265 -7.50 20.61 -37.33
CA ALA A 265 -7.68 21.91 -37.96
C ALA A 265 -6.86 22.03 -39.27
N ILE A 266 -5.63 21.53 -39.26
CA ILE A 266 -4.77 21.45 -40.45
C ILE A 266 -5.42 20.57 -41.53
N ALA A 267 -5.93 19.38 -41.17
CA ALA A 267 -6.56 18.45 -42.10
C ALA A 267 -7.84 19.01 -42.75
N GLY A 268 -8.57 19.87 -42.04
CA GLY A 268 -9.78 20.53 -42.52
C GLY A 268 -9.54 21.81 -43.34
N ALA A 269 -8.34 22.41 -43.27
CA ALA A 269 -8.05 23.69 -43.90
C ALA A 269 -7.95 23.60 -45.43
N THR A 270 -8.39 24.66 -46.11
CA THR A 270 -8.40 24.77 -47.58
C THR A 270 -7.45 25.83 -48.12
N SER A 271 -6.85 26.63 -47.25
CA SER A 271 -5.86 27.64 -47.59
C SER A 271 -4.71 27.70 -46.59
N GLN A 272 -3.57 28.23 -47.02
CA GLN A 272 -2.44 28.43 -46.11
C GLN A 272 -2.74 29.42 -45.00
N THR A 273 -3.63 30.40 -45.22
CA THR A 273 -4.04 31.37 -44.20
C THR A 273 -4.84 30.69 -43.10
N GLU A 274 -5.80 29.84 -43.46
CA GLU A 274 -6.60 29.05 -42.51
C GLU A 274 -5.73 28.14 -41.63
N ILE A 275 -4.69 27.51 -42.20
CA ILE A 275 -3.74 26.70 -41.42
C ILE A 275 -3.01 27.59 -40.39
N ARG A 276 -2.44 28.71 -40.84
CA ARG A 276 -1.59 29.55 -39.98
C ARG A 276 -2.41 30.16 -38.84
N ASP A 277 -3.60 30.66 -39.14
CA ASP A 277 -4.49 31.28 -38.15
C ASP A 277 -4.93 30.22 -37.13
N ALA A 278 -5.40 29.05 -37.58
CA ALA A 278 -5.84 27.98 -36.67
C ALA A 278 -4.72 27.47 -35.76
N VAL A 279 -3.49 27.35 -36.26
CA VAL A 279 -2.33 26.94 -35.45
C VAL A 279 -2.03 27.97 -34.36
N CYS A 280 -1.95 29.26 -34.72
CA CYS A 280 -1.64 30.31 -33.76
C CYS A 280 -2.76 30.46 -32.72
N ASP A 281 -4.02 30.46 -33.15
CA ASP A 281 -5.19 30.57 -32.27
C ASP A 281 -5.23 29.41 -31.28
N LEU A 282 -5.11 28.16 -31.75
CA LEU A 282 -5.16 26.99 -30.86
C LEU A 282 -4.00 26.93 -29.87
N LEU A 283 -2.80 27.36 -30.27
CA LEU A 283 -1.66 27.42 -29.36
C LEU A 283 -1.85 28.51 -28.29
N ALA A 284 -2.31 29.70 -28.68
CA ALA A 284 -2.52 30.82 -27.77
C ALA A 284 -3.77 30.66 -26.87
N ASP A 285 -4.78 29.91 -27.32
CA ASP A 285 -5.97 29.56 -26.53
C ASP A 285 -5.72 28.39 -25.56
N SER A 286 -4.51 27.83 -25.54
CA SER A 286 -4.13 26.79 -24.58
C SER A 286 -3.71 27.40 -23.25
N ASP A 287 -3.94 26.69 -22.15
CA ASP A 287 -3.51 27.14 -20.82
C ASP A 287 -1.97 27.13 -20.64
N HIS A 288 -1.22 26.67 -21.65
CA HIS A 288 0.22 26.48 -21.58
C HIS A 288 1.03 27.60 -22.24
N TYR A 289 0.47 28.23 -23.28
CA TYR A 289 1.17 29.22 -24.10
C TYR A 289 0.32 30.47 -24.24
N GLN A 290 0.90 31.62 -23.91
CA GLN A 290 0.17 32.89 -23.91
C GLN A 290 0.13 33.53 -25.30
N THR A 291 1.17 33.33 -26.11
CA THR A 291 1.23 33.86 -27.47
C THR A 291 1.86 32.88 -28.44
N ALA A 292 1.34 32.88 -29.66
CA ALA A 292 1.90 32.14 -30.78
C ALA A 292 1.81 32.97 -32.06
N TRP A 293 2.88 33.01 -32.84
CA TRP A 293 2.91 33.75 -34.09
C TRP A 293 3.87 33.15 -35.11
N ILE A 294 3.56 33.34 -36.40
CA ILE A 294 4.36 32.85 -37.52
C ILE A 294 4.93 34.02 -38.31
N GLY A 295 6.26 34.05 -38.37
CA GLY A 295 7.02 34.96 -39.24
C GLY A 295 7.43 34.28 -40.54
N HIS A 296 7.52 35.07 -41.62
CA HIS A 296 8.14 34.67 -42.89
C HIS A 296 9.25 35.63 -43.26
N ARG A 297 10.32 35.15 -43.88
CA ARG A 297 11.44 35.99 -44.30
C ARG A 297 11.25 36.53 -45.71
N GLU A 298 11.08 37.84 -45.86
CA GLU A 298 10.94 38.52 -47.15
C GLU A 298 12.02 39.62 -47.26
N ASP A 299 12.79 39.63 -48.34
CA ASP A 299 13.89 40.57 -48.58
C ASP A 299 14.96 40.65 -47.47
N GLY A 300 15.12 39.57 -46.70
CA GLY A 300 16.07 39.48 -45.58
C GLY A 300 15.52 39.91 -44.22
N GLU A 301 14.29 40.41 -44.17
CA GLU A 301 13.59 40.83 -42.96
C GLU A 301 12.46 39.85 -42.59
N VAL A 302 12.22 39.65 -41.29
CA VAL A 302 11.13 38.79 -40.80
C VAL A 302 9.83 39.59 -40.77
N ARG A 303 8.84 39.18 -41.55
CA ARG A 303 7.49 39.77 -41.58
C ARG A 303 6.49 38.87 -40.87
N LEU A 304 5.61 39.47 -40.08
CA LEU A 304 4.48 38.77 -39.47
C LEU A 304 3.53 38.31 -40.57
N GLN A 305 3.15 37.04 -40.55
CA GLN A 305 2.04 36.54 -41.37
C GLN A 305 0.76 36.47 -40.56
N THR A 306 0.82 35.90 -39.36
CA THR A 306 -0.30 35.82 -38.42
C THR A 306 0.20 35.58 -37.00
N GLY A 307 -0.64 35.85 -36.00
CA GLY A 307 -0.36 35.58 -34.60
C GLY A 307 -1.58 35.82 -33.72
N ALA A 308 -1.56 35.20 -32.54
CA ALA A 308 -2.63 35.21 -31.54
C ALA A 308 -2.05 35.34 -30.12
N GLY A 309 -2.92 35.68 -29.15
CA GLY A 309 -2.56 35.83 -27.73
C GLY A 309 -2.24 37.25 -27.26
N LEU A 310 -2.03 38.20 -28.19
CA LEU A 310 -1.85 39.62 -27.90
C LEU A 310 -2.72 40.50 -28.81
N PRO A 311 -3.05 41.73 -28.37
CA PRO A 311 -3.61 42.74 -29.27
C PRO A 311 -2.72 42.95 -30.50
N ALA A 312 -3.32 43.20 -31.66
CA ALA A 312 -2.60 43.27 -32.93
C ALA A 312 -1.45 44.32 -32.96
N ASP A 313 -1.63 45.45 -32.25
CA ASP A 313 -0.61 46.50 -32.15
C ASP A 313 0.61 46.01 -31.34
N ASP A 314 0.39 45.25 -30.27
CA ASP A 314 1.43 44.70 -29.39
C ASP A 314 2.14 43.51 -30.06
N LEU A 315 1.41 42.67 -30.78
CA LEU A 315 1.98 41.57 -31.56
C LEU A 315 2.84 42.10 -32.72
N THR A 316 2.46 43.23 -33.32
CA THR A 316 3.29 43.94 -34.31
C THR A 316 4.55 44.50 -33.67
N ALA A 317 4.45 45.08 -32.47
CA ALA A 317 5.60 45.58 -31.72
C ALA A 317 6.59 44.45 -31.34
N LEU A 318 6.09 43.28 -30.94
CA LEU A 318 6.90 42.08 -30.65
C LEU A 318 7.70 41.64 -31.88
N VAL A 319 7.06 41.61 -33.04
CA VAL A 319 7.71 41.26 -34.31
C VAL A 319 8.71 42.33 -34.73
N ASP A 320 8.39 43.61 -34.54
CA ASP A 320 9.31 44.71 -34.82
C ASP A 320 10.54 44.68 -33.91
N ALA A 321 10.38 44.32 -32.64
CA ALA A 321 11.49 44.07 -31.73
C ALA A 321 12.37 42.89 -32.22
N ALA A 322 11.75 41.80 -32.68
CA ALA A 322 12.47 40.67 -33.27
C ALA A 322 13.28 41.06 -34.55
N ARG A 323 12.91 42.16 -35.24
CA ARG A 323 13.65 42.71 -36.39
C ARG A 323 14.85 43.56 -35.99
N ALA A 324 14.85 44.14 -34.78
CA ALA A 324 15.76 45.21 -34.38
C ALA A 324 17.25 44.83 -34.43
N ASP A 325 17.56 43.54 -34.36
CA ASP A 325 18.93 43.01 -34.34
C ASP A 325 19.43 42.48 -35.71
N GLY A 326 18.73 42.78 -36.82
CA GLY A 326 19.20 42.43 -38.16
C GLY A 326 19.34 40.92 -38.44
N GLY A 327 18.71 40.07 -37.64
CA GLY A 327 18.71 38.61 -37.79
C GLY A 327 19.57 37.84 -36.78
N THR A 328 20.25 38.50 -35.84
CA THR A 328 21.08 37.79 -34.85
C THR A 328 20.35 37.31 -33.59
N GLY A 329 19.10 37.75 -33.36
CA GLY A 329 18.21 37.25 -32.30
C GLY A 329 17.65 35.82 -32.56
N PRO A 330 16.92 35.22 -31.60
CA PRO A 330 16.47 33.82 -31.68
C PRO A 330 15.67 33.46 -32.94
N VAL A 331 14.75 34.32 -33.36
CA VAL A 331 13.94 34.10 -34.58
C VAL A 331 14.82 34.10 -35.83
N GLY A 332 15.78 35.02 -35.93
CA GLY A 332 16.71 35.08 -37.05
C GLY A 332 17.68 33.89 -37.08
N ARG A 333 18.18 33.46 -35.92
CA ARG A 333 19.00 32.23 -35.80
C ARG A 333 18.22 30.98 -36.19
N ALA A 334 16.93 30.91 -35.90
CA ALA A 334 16.08 29.80 -36.33
C ALA A 334 15.98 29.74 -37.87
N PHE A 335 15.82 30.88 -38.55
CA PHE A 335 15.85 30.96 -40.02
C PHE A 335 17.23 30.62 -40.61
N GLU A 336 18.32 31.13 -40.03
CA GLU A 336 19.67 30.95 -40.59
C GLU A 336 20.23 29.54 -40.36
N ARG A 337 19.96 28.96 -39.21
CA ARG A 337 20.53 27.66 -38.79
C ARG A 337 19.59 26.50 -38.99
N GLU A 338 18.33 26.74 -39.35
CA GLU A 338 17.29 25.71 -39.50
C GLU A 338 17.20 24.80 -38.27
N THR A 339 17.36 25.39 -37.08
CA THR A 339 17.33 24.66 -35.81
C THR A 339 16.49 25.40 -34.77
N ILE A 340 15.79 24.64 -33.94
CA ILE A 340 14.98 25.17 -32.84
C ILE A 340 15.85 25.98 -31.88
N GLN A 341 15.43 27.21 -31.60
CA GLN A 341 16.03 28.08 -30.58
C GLN A 341 15.13 28.12 -29.35
N VAL A 342 15.69 27.91 -28.16
CA VAL A 342 14.93 27.90 -26.91
C VAL A 342 15.60 28.83 -25.91
N GLN A 343 14.81 29.67 -25.26
CA GLN A 343 15.18 30.44 -24.08
C GLN A 343 14.30 29.99 -22.93
N GLN A 344 14.89 29.28 -21.98
CA GLN A 344 14.18 28.79 -20.80
C GLN A 344 13.92 29.88 -19.78
N ASN A 345 14.76 30.91 -19.75
CA ASN A 345 14.56 32.07 -18.90
C ASN A 345 15.02 33.31 -19.68
N VAL A 346 14.09 34.22 -19.98
CA VAL A 346 14.38 35.48 -20.67
C VAL A 346 14.70 36.59 -19.66
N ASP A 347 14.36 36.40 -18.38
CA ASP A 347 14.71 37.35 -17.32
C ASP A 347 16.24 37.36 -17.11
N GLY A 348 16.88 38.39 -17.64
CA GLY A 348 18.33 38.57 -17.58
C GLY A 348 19.09 38.17 -18.85
N ASP A 349 18.42 37.73 -19.92
CA ASP A 349 19.05 37.56 -21.24
C ASP A 349 19.17 38.92 -21.94
N THR A 350 20.33 39.57 -21.80
CA THR A 350 20.59 40.90 -22.39
C THR A 350 20.76 40.89 -23.91
N ASP A 351 20.82 39.71 -24.54
CA ASP A 351 21.07 39.55 -25.97
C ASP A 351 19.78 39.27 -26.77
N ASP A 352 18.61 39.19 -26.12
CA ASP A 352 17.32 39.13 -26.83
C ASP A 352 16.71 40.54 -27.01
N PRO A 353 16.51 41.01 -28.26
CA PRO A 353 15.90 42.31 -28.51
C PRO A 353 14.42 42.41 -28.07
N ARG A 354 13.78 41.29 -27.70
CA ARG A 354 12.41 41.23 -27.17
C ARG A 354 12.34 41.25 -25.63
N ALA A 355 13.47 41.17 -24.92
CA ALA A 355 13.49 41.03 -23.47
C ALA A 355 12.76 42.16 -22.73
N GLU A 356 12.85 43.41 -23.22
CA GLU A 356 12.12 44.55 -22.64
C GLU A 356 10.59 44.40 -22.78
N ALA A 357 10.11 43.89 -23.91
CA ALA A 357 8.69 43.66 -24.14
C ALA A 357 8.16 42.45 -23.34
N PHE A 358 8.97 41.40 -23.20
CA PHE A 358 8.62 40.23 -22.39
C PHE A 358 8.47 40.58 -20.90
N ALA A 359 9.33 41.45 -20.37
CA ALA A 359 9.21 41.95 -19.01
C ALA A 359 7.93 42.79 -18.79
N GLU A 360 7.47 43.52 -19.82
CA GLU A 360 6.21 44.28 -19.75
C GLU A 360 4.97 43.37 -19.76
N TRP A 361 5.03 42.25 -20.50
CA TRP A 361 3.91 41.32 -20.67
C TRP A 361 3.95 40.09 -19.75
N GLY A 362 4.98 39.94 -18.93
CA GLY A 362 5.11 38.85 -17.96
C GLY A 362 5.60 37.53 -18.56
N TYR A 363 6.20 37.54 -19.75
CA TYR A 363 6.68 36.32 -20.41
C TYR A 363 8.10 35.99 -19.97
N HIS A 364 8.32 34.74 -19.55
CA HIS A 364 9.58 34.30 -18.95
C HIS A 364 10.33 33.27 -19.80
N SER A 365 9.72 32.70 -20.85
CA SER A 365 10.40 31.79 -21.78
C SER A 365 9.87 31.89 -23.22
N SER A 366 10.70 31.49 -24.20
CA SER A 366 10.35 31.55 -25.63
C SER A 366 10.99 30.41 -26.42
N ILE A 367 10.26 29.88 -27.40
CA ILE A 367 10.75 28.91 -28.37
C ILE A 367 10.51 29.41 -29.80
N CYS A 368 11.52 29.31 -30.65
CA CYS A 368 11.44 29.66 -32.07
C CYS A 368 11.77 28.42 -32.91
N ILE A 369 10.77 27.95 -33.67
CA ILE A 369 10.79 26.68 -34.38
C ILE A 369 10.72 26.96 -35.90
N PRO A 370 11.73 26.57 -36.68
CA PRO A 370 11.67 26.72 -38.13
C PRO A 370 10.63 25.77 -38.72
N LEU A 371 9.77 26.28 -39.60
CA LEU A 371 8.85 25.51 -40.43
C LEU A 371 9.58 25.17 -41.73
N SER A 372 10.30 24.05 -41.73
CA SER A 372 11.14 23.65 -42.85
C SER A 372 10.56 22.44 -43.57
N TYR A 373 10.53 22.48 -44.90
CA TYR A 373 10.15 21.35 -45.74
C TYR A 373 11.15 21.22 -46.89
N ASP A 374 11.70 20.01 -47.09
CA ASP A 374 12.71 19.70 -48.12
C ASP A 374 13.92 20.66 -48.16
N GLY A 375 14.38 21.11 -46.99
CA GLY A 375 15.52 22.03 -46.86
C GLY A 375 15.20 23.48 -47.20
N GLU A 376 13.93 23.85 -47.30
CA GLU A 376 13.46 25.23 -47.43
C GLU A 376 12.62 25.63 -46.21
N THR A 377 13.03 26.69 -45.53
CA THR A 377 12.31 27.23 -44.38
C THR A 377 11.24 28.22 -44.83
N VAL A 378 9.97 27.79 -44.80
CA VAL A 378 8.81 28.58 -45.25
C VAL A 378 8.28 29.54 -44.19
N GLY A 379 8.79 29.46 -42.96
CA GLY A 379 8.47 30.37 -41.86
C GLY A 379 9.14 29.96 -40.55
N VAL A 380 8.97 30.75 -39.50
CA VAL A 380 9.35 30.40 -38.13
C VAL A 380 8.12 30.60 -37.23
N LEU A 381 7.72 29.54 -36.54
CA LEU A 381 6.71 29.56 -35.50
C LEU A 381 7.39 29.94 -34.17
N THR A 382 6.90 30.99 -33.55
CA THR A 382 7.39 31.47 -32.25
C THR A 382 6.27 31.34 -31.23
N ILE A 383 6.60 30.77 -30.07
CA ILE A 383 5.67 30.55 -28.96
C ILE A 383 6.33 31.08 -27.69
N ASP A 384 5.59 31.86 -26.91
CA ASP A 384 6.08 32.49 -25.69
C ASP A 384 5.21 32.08 -24.50
N SER A 385 5.82 31.99 -23.31
CA SER A 385 5.16 31.53 -22.09
C SER A 385 5.50 32.39 -20.87
N GLU A 386 4.53 32.60 -19.99
CA GLU A 386 4.72 33.16 -18.64
C GLU A 386 5.48 32.21 -17.71
N ARG A 387 5.62 30.93 -18.06
CA ARG A 387 6.37 29.99 -17.22
C ARG A 387 7.86 30.10 -17.51
N THR A 388 8.67 30.20 -16.46
CA THR A 388 10.11 29.97 -16.59
C THR A 388 10.35 28.47 -16.83
N HIS A 389 11.25 28.13 -17.74
CA HIS A 389 11.60 26.77 -18.17
C HIS A 389 10.45 25.99 -18.85
N ALA A 390 9.53 26.70 -19.51
CA ALA A 390 8.36 26.08 -20.14
C ALA A 390 8.67 25.16 -21.32
N PHE A 391 9.88 25.19 -21.89
CA PHE A 391 10.19 24.48 -23.14
C PHE A 391 11.22 23.38 -22.91
N SER A 392 10.92 22.47 -21.99
CA SER A 392 11.76 21.31 -21.65
C SER A 392 11.99 20.37 -22.87
N GLY A 393 12.82 19.33 -22.72
CA GLY A 393 13.11 18.38 -23.81
C GLY A 393 11.84 17.82 -24.48
N THR A 394 10.84 17.48 -23.67
CA THR A 394 9.56 16.94 -24.15
C THR A 394 8.67 17.99 -24.83
N GLU A 395 8.62 19.25 -24.37
CA GLU A 395 7.96 20.35 -25.12
C GLU A 395 8.62 20.56 -26.48
N ARG A 396 9.95 20.59 -26.48
CA ARG A 396 10.73 20.89 -27.67
C ARG A 396 10.53 19.84 -28.77
N GLU A 397 10.50 18.57 -28.40
CA GLU A 397 10.26 17.46 -29.34
C GLU A 397 8.83 17.50 -29.89
N LEU A 398 7.84 17.69 -29.02
CA LEU A 398 6.43 17.76 -29.42
C LEU A 398 6.15 18.93 -30.38
N LEU A 399 6.57 20.14 -30.01
CA LEU A 399 6.36 21.33 -30.84
C LEU A 399 7.20 21.29 -32.12
N GLY A 400 8.37 20.63 -32.09
CA GLY A 400 9.16 20.34 -33.29
C GLY A 400 8.42 19.43 -34.27
N SER A 401 7.86 18.31 -33.79
CA SER A 401 7.07 17.40 -34.64
C SER A 401 5.81 18.07 -35.20
N LEU A 402 5.20 18.99 -34.42
CA LEU A 402 4.05 19.78 -34.87
C LEU A 402 4.46 20.74 -36.00
N ALA A 403 5.59 21.42 -35.86
CA ALA A 403 6.13 22.32 -36.88
C ALA A 403 6.40 21.59 -38.21
N ASP A 404 6.93 20.37 -38.18
CA ASP A 404 7.11 19.55 -39.39
C ASP A 404 5.76 19.26 -40.08
N THR A 405 4.72 18.98 -39.30
CA THR A 405 3.36 18.72 -39.82
C THR A 405 2.75 19.98 -40.45
N ILE A 406 2.93 21.13 -39.80
CA ILE A 406 2.49 22.44 -40.30
C ILE A 406 3.22 22.77 -41.62
N ALA A 407 4.54 22.60 -41.66
CA ALA A 407 5.34 22.87 -42.84
C ALA A 407 4.90 22.00 -44.03
N TYR A 408 4.67 20.69 -43.80
CA TYR A 408 4.15 19.76 -44.80
C TYR A 408 2.77 20.19 -45.35
N ALA A 409 1.84 20.58 -44.47
CA ALA A 409 0.48 20.93 -44.87
C ALA A 409 0.42 22.27 -45.63
N LEU A 410 1.21 23.27 -45.20
CA LEU A 410 1.34 24.54 -45.91
C LEU A 410 1.82 24.33 -47.34
N GLN A 411 2.74 23.39 -47.56
CA GLN A 411 3.22 23.05 -48.89
C GLN A 411 2.16 22.29 -49.72
N THR A 412 1.51 21.30 -49.14
CA THR A 412 0.51 20.44 -49.82
C THR A 412 -0.68 21.24 -50.38
N ILE A 413 -1.17 22.26 -49.67
CA ILE A 413 -2.29 23.11 -50.13
C ILE A 413 -1.89 23.97 -51.34
N THR A 414 -0.64 24.43 -51.37
CA THR A 414 -0.10 25.20 -52.49
C THR A 414 -0.06 24.36 -53.77
N GLU A 415 0.30 23.09 -53.66
CA GLU A 415 0.35 22.14 -54.79
C GLU A 415 -1.06 21.84 -55.34
N ARG A 416 -2.06 21.66 -54.46
CA ARG A 416 -3.45 21.33 -54.84
C ARG A 416 -4.15 22.47 -55.60
N ARG A 417 -3.80 23.73 -55.33
CA ARG A 417 -4.33 24.90 -56.04
C ARG A 417 -3.79 25.01 -57.47
N GLN A 418 -2.59 24.50 -57.73
CA GLN A 418 -2.02 24.43 -59.08
C GLN A 418 -2.74 23.37 -59.95
N PHE A 419 -3.27 22.29 -59.36
CA PHE A 419 -3.98 21.22 -60.06
C PHE A 419 -5.30 21.66 -60.75
N ARG A 420 -5.92 22.77 -60.32
CA ARG A 420 -7.19 23.25 -60.89
C ARG A 420 -7.00 24.20 -62.07
N THR A 421 -5.85 24.89 -62.14
CA THR A 421 -5.28 25.37 -63.41
C THR A 421 -5.00 24.19 -64.34
N LEU A 422 -4.84 23.01 -63.73
CA LEU A 422 -4.67 21.74 -64.36
C LEU A 422 -6.01 20.94 -64.64
N VAL A 423 -7.03 21.55 -65.29
CA VAL A 423 -7.97 20.87 -66.23
C VAL A 423 -7.74 21.28 -67.71
N ASP A 424 -7.23 22.48 -67.91
CA ASP A 424 -6.49 22.91 -69.11
C ASP A 424 -5.15 22.17 -69.39
N ALA A 425 -4.79 21.07 -68.77
CA ALA A 425 -4.53 21.09 -67.38
C ALA A 425 -4.70 19.66 -66.79
N THR A 426 -5.76 18.93 -67.15
CA THR A 426 -6.02 17.59 -66.57
C THR A 426 -5.05 16.65 -67.21
N THR A 427 -4.13 16.12 -66.41
CA THR A 427 -3.06 15.25 -66.91
C THR A 427 -3.46 13.76 -66.96
N GLU A 428 -4.64 13.41 -66.45
CA GLU A 428 -5.18 12.04 -66.41
C GLU A 428 -5.85 11.59 -67.71
N TYR A 429 -6.17 12.53 -68.58
CA TYR A 429 -6.80 12.27 -69.86
C TYR A 429 -5.96 12.90 -70.97
N ALA A 430 -5.56 12.06 -71.91
CA ALA A 430 -5.01 12.50 -73.16
C ALA A 430 -6.19 12.85 -74.05
N ILE A 431 -6.43 14.16 -74.18
CA ILE A 431 -7.59 14.69 -74.89
C ILE A 431 -7.05 15.49 -76.06
N PHE A 432 -7.24 14.95 -77.26
CA PHE A 432 -6.71 15.54 -78.48
C PHE A 432 -7.61 15.28 -79.69
N ARG A 433 -7.53 16.16 -80.69
CA ARG A 433 -8.27 16.09 -81.95
C ARG A 433 -7.41 15.46 -83.05
N LEU A 434 -8.03 14.71 -83.96
CA LEU A 434 -7.43 14.18 -85.19
C LEU A 434 -8.12 14.78 -86.43
N ASP A 435 -7.42 14.85 -87.55
CA ASP A 435 -7.99 15.18 -88.87
C ASP A 435 -8.63 13.96 -89.57
N THR A 436 -9.15 14.16 -90.79
CA THR A 436 -9.84 13.12 -91.57
C THR A 436 -8.95 11.96 -91.99
N ASP A 437 -7.63 12.17 -92.04
CA ASP A 437 -6.64 11.16 -92.37
C ASP A 437 -6.04 10.51 -91.12
N GLY A 438 -6.47 10.90 -89.91
CA GLY A 438 -6.04 10.33 -88.63
C GLY A 438 -4.85 11.01 -87.97
N CYS A 439 -4.47 12.22 -88.41
CA CYS A 439 -3.31 12.95 -87.90
C CYS A 439 -3.68 13.93 -86.77
N VAL A 440 -2.81 14.08 -85.76
CA VAL A 440 -3.10 14.84 -84.53
C VAL A 440 -3.13 16.36 -84.79
N GLN A 441 -4.16 17.05 -84.30
CA GLN A 441 -4.41 18.49 -84.49
C GLN A 441 -4.31 19.34 -83.21
N THR A 442 -4.62 18.78 -82.03
CA THR A 442 -4.55 19.50 -80.74
C THR A 442 -3.87 18.64 -79.70
N TRP A 443 -3.32 19.23 -78.65
CA TRP A 443 -2.57 18.48 -77.64
C TRP A 443 -2.67 19.18 -76.28
N ASN A 444 -3.18 18.47 -75.27
CA ASN A 444 -3.23 18.96 -73.89
C ASN A 444 -2.07 18.35 -73.07
N ARG A 445 -1.74 18.93 -71.91
CA ARG A 445 -0.64 18.41 -71.06
C ARG A 445 -0.86 16.95 -70.62
N GLY A 446 -2.11 16.48 -70.55
CA GLY A 446 -2.41 15.07 -70.33
C GLY A 446 -2.03 14.15 -71.48
N ALA A 447 -2.14 14.62 -72.72
CA ALA A 447 -1.69 13.89 -73.90
C ALA A 447 -0.16 13.80 -73.97
N GLU A 448 0.56 14.88 -73.65
CA GLU A 448 2.04 14.87 -73.54
C GLU A 448 2.51 13.84 -72.52
N ARG A 449 1.91 13.85 -71.32
CA ARG A 449 2.32 12.94 -70.25
C ARG A 449 1.97 11.47 -70.53
N ILE A 450 0.74 11.19 -70.96
CA ILE A 450 0.28 9.80 -71.12
C ILE A 450 0.97 9.14 -72.31
N LYS A 451 1.24 9.89 -73.39
CA LYS A 451 1.82 9.35 -74.63
C LYS A 451 3.33 9.55 -74.74
N GLY A 452 3.91 10.46 -73.98
CA GLY A 452 5.35 10.73 -73.94
C GLY A 452 5.87 11.53 -75.14
N TYR A 453 4.99 12.21 -75.89
CA TYR A 453 5.36 13.04 -77.03
C TYR A 453 5.09 14.52 -76.72
N GLU A 454 6.04 15.39 -77.06
CA GLU A 454 5.85 16.84 -77.01
C GLU A 454 4.94 17.30 -78.16
N ALA A 455 4.18 18.40 -77.96
CA ALA A 455 3.23 18.88 -78.96
C ALA A 455 3.85 19.11 -80.35
N GLU A 456 5.03 19.70 -80.43
CA GLU A 456 5.70 20.02 -81.70
C GLU A 456 6.11 18.77 -82.51
N GLU A 457 6.29 17.63 -81.85
CA GLU A 457 6.75 16.38 -82.47
C GLU A 457 5.60 15.52 -82.99
N ILE A 458 4.41 15.70 -82.42
CA ILE A 458 3.25 14.83 -82.67
C ILE A 458 2.14 15.52 -83.45
N LEU A 459 2.07 16.86 -83.43
CA LEU A 459 1.13 17.61 -84.24
C LEU A 459 1.40 17.38 -85.73
N GLY A 460 0.40 16.85 -86.44
CA GLY A 460 0.48 16.44 -87.85
C GLY A 460 0.93 15.00 -88.08
N GLU A 461 1.39 14.28 -87.06
CA GLU A 461 1.72 12.85 -87.16
C GLU A 461 0.49 11.95 -86.98
N HIS A 462 0.55 10.76 -87.55
CA HIS A 462 -0.58 9.82 -87.53
C HIS A 462 -0.68 9.07 -86.18
N PHE A 463 -1.90 8.98 -85.64
CA PHE A 463 -2.13 8.44 -84.28
C PHE A 463 -1.80 6.94 -84.12
N SER A 464 -1.62 6.20 -85.22
CA SER A 464 -1.24 4.78 -85.19
C SER A 464 0.11 4.52 -84.53
N THR A 465 0.93 5.57 -84.33
CA THR A 465 2.17 5.49 -83.56
C THR A 465 1.97 5.10 -82.09
N PHE A 466 0.77 5.28 -81.54
CA PHE A 466 0.45 4.93 -80.14
C PHE A 466 0.10 3.43 -79.94
N TYR A 467 0.17 2.60 -80.98
CA TYR A 467 -0.18 1.17 -80.95
C TYR A 467 1.08 0.30 -80.97
N THR A 468 0.98 -0.96 -80.49
CA THR A 468 2.07 -1.95 -80.55
C THR A 468 2.33 -2.40 -81.99
N GLU A 469 3.54 -2.91 -82.27
CA GLU A 469 3.88 -3.42 -83.61
C GLU A 469 2.89 -4.50 -84.07
N GLU A 470 2.53 -5.42 -83.17
CA GLU A 470 1.52 -6.46 -83.42
C GLU A 470 0.14 -5.87 -83.77
N ALA A 471 -0.28 -4.81 -83.08
CA ALA A 471 -1.57 -4.15 -83.36
C ALA A 471 -1.53 -3.33 -84.66
N ARG A 472 -0.37 -2.80 -85.06
CA ARG A 472 -0.18 -2.08 -86.33
C ARG A 472 -0.15 -3.04 -87.52
N GLU A 473 0.55 -4.16 -87.42
CA GLU A 473 0.55 -5.21 -88.47
C GLU A 473 -0.83 -5.83 -88.66
N ALA A 474 -1.65 -5.86 -87.60
CA ALA A 474 -3.03 -6.31 -87.62
C ALA A 474 -4.04 -5.28 -88.15
N GLY A 475 -3.65 -4.02 -88.38
CA GLY A 475 -4.52 -2.97 -88.93
C GLY A 475 -5.56 -2.38 -87.95
N VAL A 476 -5.38 -2.58 -86.65
CA VAL A 476 -6.32 -2.12 -85.60
C VAL A 476 -6.56 -0.60 -85.59
N PRO A 477 -5.56 0.28 -85.84
CA PRO A 477 -5.80 1.72 -85.92
C PRO A 477 -6.75 2.10 -87.07
N GLU A 478 -6.54 1.52 -88.25
CA GLU A 478 -7.34 1.81 -89.45
C GLU A 478 -8.76 1.27 -89.29
N GLU A 479 -8.91 0.06 -88.76
CA GLU A 479 -10.23 -0.53 -88.45
C GLU A 479 -11.02 0.31 -87.44
N ASN A 480 -10.33 0.88 -86.43
CA ASN A 480 -10.96 1.78 -85.45
C ASN A 480 -11.46 3.08 -86.10
N LEU A 481 -10.70 3.68 -87.03
CA LEU A 481 -11.17 4.86 -87.75
C LEU A 481 -12.33 4.52 -88.69
N GLU A 482 -12.25 3.42 -89.45
CA GLU A 482 -13.33 2.97 -90.34
C GLU A 482 -14.61 2.69 -89.55
N THR A 483 -14.48 2.02 -88.40
CA THR A 483 -15.61 1.75 -87.49
C THR A 483 -16.18 3.04 -86.91
N ALA A 484 -15.34 3.99 -86.47
CA ALA A 484 -15.81 5.29 -86.01
C ALA A 484 -16.54 6.07 -87.12
N VAL A 485 -16.12 5.92 -88.38
CA VAL A 485 -16.82 6.52 -89.52
C VAL A 485 -18.17 5.84 -89.77
N GLU A 486 -18.22 4.51 -89.79
CA GLU A 486 -19.47 3.76 -90.07
C GLU A 486 -20.49 3.83 -88.92
N ALA A 487 -20.02 3.78 -87.67
CA ALA A 487 -20.84 3.69 -86.45
C ALA A 487 -20.89 4.98 -85.62
N GLY A 488 -20.06 6.00 -85.92
CA GLY A 488 -20.02 7.30 -85.26
C GLY A 488 -19.02 7.43 -84.11
N THR A 489 -18.80 6.35 -83.35
CA THR A 489 -17.74 6.26 -82.33
C THR A 489 -17.27 4.82 -82.21
N VAL A 490 -16.05 4.62 -81.76
CA VAL A 490 -15.53 3.32 -81.39
C VAL A 490 -14.85 3.44 -80.02
N GLU A 491 -15.07 2.44 -79.20
CA GLU A 491 -14.33 2.23 -77.96
C GLU A 491 -13.43 1.02 -78.14
N ASP A 492 -12.17 1.20 -77.79
CA ASP A 492 -11.15 0.18 -77.91
C ASP A 492 -10.27 0.17 -76.66
N GLU A 493 -10.15 -1.01 -76.06
CA GLU A 493 -9.33 -1.23 -74.88
C GLU A 493 -8.13 -2.09 -75.23
N GLY A 494 -6.95 -1.63 -74.84
CA GLY A 494 -5.75 -2.40 -75.12
C GLY A 494 -4.46 -1.74 -74.71
N TRP A 495 -3.39 -2.50 -74.85
CA TRP A 495 -2.05 -1.98 -74.65
C TRP A 495 -1.71 -0.92 -75.69
N ARG A 496 -1.17 0.20 -75.22
CA ARG A 496 -0.68 1.31 -76.03
C ARG A 496 0.78 1.55 -75.74
N VAL A 497 1.50 2.03 -76.74
CA VAL A 497 2.94 2.28 -76.67
C VAL A 497 3.18 3.79 -76.53
N ARG A 498 4.10 4.15 -75.65
CA ARG A 498 4.61 5.51 -75.47
C ARG A 498 5.82 5.76 -76.37
N ARG A 499 6.27 7.01 -76.52
CA ARG A 499 7.43 7.39 -77.34
C ARG A 499 8.72 6.57 -77.09
N ASP A 500 8.93 6.07 -75.87
CA ASP A 500 10.13 5.32 -75.46
C ASP A 500 10.03 3.79 -75.69
N GLY A 501 8.86 3.29 -76.10
CA GLY A 501 8.59 1.87 -76.31
C GLY A 501 7.90 1.15 -75.15
N SER A 502 7.63 1.81 -74.02
CA SER A 502 6.90 1.22 -72.88
C SER A 502 5.38 1.14 -73.12
N THR A 503 4.68 0.24 -72.43
CA THR A 503 3.24 -0.02 -72.63
C THR A 503 2.35 0.41 -71.45
N PHE A 504 1.08 0.75 -71.72
CA PHE A 504 0.04 0.97 -70.70
C PHE A 504 -1.35 0.54 -71.15
N TRP A 505 -2.22 0.23 -70.19
CA TRP A 505 -3.58 -0.19 -70.49
C TRP A 505 -4.48 1.02 -70.69
N ALA A 506 -4.88 1.24 -71.93
CA ALA A 506 -5.72 2.37 -72.29
C ALA A 506 -7.14 1.92 -72.57
N ASN A 507 -8.10 2.67 -72.05
CA ASN A 507 -9.41 2.75 -72.67
C ASN A 507 -9.39 3.97 -73.60
N VAL A 508 -9.69 3.73 -74.87
CA VAL A 508 -9.62 4.73 -75.93
C VAL A 508 -10.99 4.84 -76.58
N THR A 509 -11.53 6.06 -76.58
CA THR A 509 -12.70 6.41 -77.38
C THR A 509 -12.24 7.25 -78.56
N ILE A 510 -12.61 6.84 -79.78
CA ILE A 510 -12.43 7.65 -80.98
C ILE A 510 -13.81 7.96 -81.54
N THR A 511 -14.16 9.24 -81.60
CA THR A 511 -15.47 9.70 -82.06
C THR A 511 -15.30 10.46 -83.37
N ALA A 512 -16.02 10.04 -84.41
CA ALA A 512 -16.04 10.77 -85.67
C ALA A 512 -16.76 12.11 -85.50
N ILE A 513 -16.09 13.17 -85.91
CA ILE A 513 -16.61 14.54 -85.97
C ILE A 513 -17.03 14.77 -87.41
N ARG A 514 -18.29 15.17 -87.61
CA ARG A 514 -18.86 15.47 -88.93
C ARG A 514 -19.21 16.95 -89.02
N ASP A 515 -19.05 17.51 -90.21
CA ASP A 515 -19.47 18.87 -90.51
C ASP A 515 -21.00 18.96 -90.75
N GLU A 516 -21.49 20.18 -90.96
CA GLU A 516 -22.92 20.49 -91.13
C GLU A 516 -23.57 19.84 -92.38
N ASP A 517 -22.76 19.45 -93.38
CA ASP A 517 -23.21 18.78 -94.61
C ASP A 517 -23.14 17.25 -94.50
N GLY A 518 -22.75 16.72 -93.33
CA GLY A 518 -22.66 15.29 -93.02
C GLY A 518 -21.36 14.62 -93.50
N SER A 519 -20.41 15.41 -94.01
CA SER A 519 -19.08 14.95 -94.39
C SER A 519 -18.19 14.85 -93.14
N LEU A 520 -17.16 13.99 -93.19
CA LEU A 520 -16.24 13.80 -92.07
C LEU A 520 -15.31 15.02 -91.94
N ASP A 521 -15.21 15.60 -90.74
CA ASP A 521 -14.35 16.76 -90.40
C ASP A 521 -13.15 16.38 -89.51
N GLY A 522 -13.13 15.16 -88.98
CA GLY A 522 -12.02 14.61 -88.19
C GLY A 522 -12.49 13.73 -87.05
N PHE A 523 -11.69 13.57 -86.01
CA PHE A 523 -12.05 12.74 -84.85
C PHE A 523 -11.66 13.39 -83.52
N ALA A 524 -12.47 13.19 -82.48
CA ALA A 524 -12.06 13.45 -81.10
C ALA A 524 -11.52 12.15 -80.51
N LYS A 525 -10.30 12.19 -79.99
CA LYS A 525 -9.68 11.05 -79.33
C LYS A 525 -9.45 11.37 -77.87
N VAL A 526 -10.13 10.61 -77.03
CA VAL A 526 -9.92 10.63 -75.59
C VAL A 526 -9.27 9.31 -75.23
N THR A 527 -8.07 9.39 -74.68
CA THR A 527 -7.38 8.24 -74.13
C THR A 527 -7.25 8.43 -72.64
N ARG A 528 -7.83 7.49 -71.89
CA ARG A 528 -7.66 7.40 -70.46
C ARG A 528 -6.75 6.22 -70.16
N ASP A 529 -5.69 6.48 -69.39
CA ASP A 529 -4.93 5.39 -68.79
C ASP A 529 -5.81 4.78 -67.68
N MET A 530 -6.17 3.51 -67.83
CA MET A 530 -7.09 2.81 -66.93
C MET A 530 -6.36 1.95 -65.91
N THR A 531 -5.04 2.09 -65.81
CA THR A 531 -4.22 1.32 -64.88
C THR A 531 -4.64 1.59 -63.42
N GLU A 532 -4.77 2.86 -63.00
CA GLU A 532 -5.20 3.26 -61.63
C GLU A 532 -6.66 2.92 -61.29
N ARG A 533 -7.62 3.01 -62.22
CA ARG A 533 -9.03 2.63 -61.94
C ARG A 533 -9.17 1.14 -61.73
N ARG A 534 -8.35 0.35 -62.42
CA ARG A 534 -8.22 -1.10 -62.18
C ARG A 534 -7.61 -1.38 -60.81
N GLU A 535 -6.70 -0.53 -60.32
CA GLU A 535 -6.16 -0.55 -58.95
C GLU A 535 -7.16 -0.01 -57.89
N TYR A 536 -8.05 0.94 -58.24
CA TYR A 536 -9.08 1.48 -57.36
C TYR A 536 -10.25 0.49 -57.16
N GLN A 537 -10.62 -0.29 -58.19
CA GLN A 537 -11.50 -1.45 -57.97
C GLN A 537 -10.86 -2.51 -57.07
N GLN A 538 -9.53 -2.64 -57.10
CA GLN A 538 -8.81 -3.40 -56.07
C GLN A 538 -8.81 -2.67 -54.71
N ARG A 539 -8.89 -1.34 -54.66
CA ARG A 539 -8.98 -0.55 -53.42
C ARG A 539 -10.37 -0.56 -52.78
N LEU A 540 -11.44 -0.57 -53.57
CA LEU A 540 -12.81 -0.76 -53.07
C LEU A 540 -12.99 -2.17 -52.51
N ARG A 541 -12.39 -3.16 -53.17
CA ARG A 541 -12.19 -4.50 -52.58
C ARG A 541 -11.40 -4.38 -51.29
N ARG A 542 -10.23 -3.74 -51.27
CA ARG A 542 -9.49 -3.51 -50.00
C ARG A 542 -10.29 -2.78 -48.94
N GLN A 543 -11.25 -1.91 -49.29
CA GLN A 543 -12.02 -1.14 -48.32
C GLN A 543 -13.18 -1.96 -47.75
N HIS A 544 -13.84 -2.78 -48.59
CA HIS A 544 -14.75 -3.82 -48.13
C HIS A 544 -13.99 -4.86 -47.29
N ASP A 545 -12.85 -5.34 -47.79
CA ASP A 545 -11.94 -6.22 -47.06
C ASP A 545 -11.45 -5.55 -45.77
N LEU A 546 -11.25 -4.22 -45.74
CA LEU A 546 -10.86 -3.47 -44.54
C LEU A 546 -12.03 -3.36 -43.56
N THR A 547 -13.27 -3.14 -44.01
CA THR A 547 -14.44 -3.11 -43.11
C THR A 547 -14.74 -4.51 -42.55
N GLU A 548 -14.68 -5.55 -43.38
CA GLU A 548 -14.71 -6.95 -42.96
C GLU A 548 -13.58 -7.21 -41.95
N GLN A 549 -12.35 -6.81 -42.28
CA GLN A 549 -11.20 -6.96 -41.39
C GLN A 549 -11.33 -6.12 -40.11
N LEU A 550 -11.94 -4.95 -40.12
CA LEU A 550 -12.18 -4.14 -38.91
C LEU A 550 -13.19 -4.83 -37.99
N ILE A 551 -14.29 -5.35 -38.54
CA ILE A 551 -15.28 -6.12 -37.79
C ILE A 551 -14.65 -7.41 -37.23
N ASP A 552 -13.85 -8.12 -38.04
CA ASP A 552 -13.19 -9.37 -37.65
C ASP A 552 -12.01 -9.17 -36.70
N THR A 553 -11.37 -8.00 -36.70
CA THR A 553 -10.28 -7.66 -35.76
C THR A 553 -10.78 -6.91 -34.54
N THR A 554 -12.08 -6.61 -34.45
CA THR A 554 -12.66 -6.00 -33.25
C THR A 554 -12.63 -7.04 -32.12
N PRO A 555 -12.06 -6.72 -30.95
CA PRO A 555 -11.89 -7.66 -29.84
C PRO A 555 -13.19 -7.89 -29.04
N VAL A 556 -14.35 -7.66 -29.65
CA VAL A 556 -15.69 -7.84 -29.05
C VAL A 556 -16.50 -8.71 -29.99
N ALA A 557 -17.23 -9.69 -29.46
CA ALA A 557 -18.11 -10.52 -30.25
C ALA A 557 -19.29 -9.69 -30.79
N ILE A 558 -19.40 -9.62 -32.12
CA ILE A 558 -20.48 -8.90 -32.82
C ILE A 558 -21.32 -9.90 -33.59
N LEU A 559 -22.63 -9.90 -33.32
CA LEU A 559 -23.62 -10.71 -34.01
C LEU A 559 -24.73 -9.83 -34.60
N ALA A 560 -25.34 -10.31 -35.67
CA ALA A 560 -26.48 -9.67 -36.31
C ALA A 560 -27.60 -10.69 -36.51
N PHE A 561 -28.80 -10.34 -36.08
CA PHE A 561 -29.99 -11.19 -36.15
C PHE A 561 -31.08 -10.54 -37.00
N ASP A 562 -31.70 -11.30 -37.89
CA ASP A 562 -32.89 -10.84 -38.61
C ASP A 562 -34.16 -10.88 -37.73
N THR A 563 -35.28 -10.43 -38.30
CA THR A 563 -36.59 -10.36 -37.61
C THR A 563 -37.17 -11.70 -37.20
N ASP A 564 -36.70 -12.81 -37.78
CA ASP A 564 -37.09 -14.16 -37.38
C ASP A 564 -36.17 -14.73 -36.28
N GLY A 565 -35.17 -13.96 -35.83
CA GLY A 565 -34.18 -14.38 -34.84
C GLY A 565 -33.09 -15.29 -35.40
N THR A 566 -32.89 -15.26 -36.73
CA THR A 566 -31.84 -16.02 -37.42
C THR A 566 -30.56 -15.22 -37.44
N LEU A 567 -29.43 -15.89 -37.15
CA LEU A 567 -28.11 -15.26 -37.24
C LEU A 567 -27.77 -15.01 -38.71
N VAL A 568 -27.58 -13.75 -39.09
CA VAL A 568 -27.20 -13.36 -40.46
C VAL A 568 -25.72 -12.98 -40.57
N ARG A 569 -25.08 -12.64 -39.46
CA ARG A 569 -23.64 -12.33 -39.41
C ARG A 569 -23.07 -12.56 -38.02
N ALA A 570 -21.86 -13.08 -37.96
CA ALA A 570 -21.00 -13.10 -36.78
C ALA A 570 -19.57 -12.72 -37.23
N ASN A 571 -18.85 -11.96 -36.40
CA ASN A 571 -17.43 -11.71 -36.63
C ASN A 571 -16.57 -12.88 -36.07
N ALA A 572 -15.28 -12.93 -36.43
CA ALA A 572 -14.37 -13.98 -35.96
C ALA A 572 -14.33 -14.10 -34.42
N GLN A 573 -14.36 -12.97 -33.70
CA GLN A 573 -14.40 -12.98 -32.24
C GLN A 573 -15.66 -13.68 -31.70
N ALA A 574 -16.84 -13.44 -32.28
CA ALA A 574 -18.07 -14.13 -31.89
C ALA A 574 -18.03 -15.64 -32.16
N VAL A 575 -17.39 -16.05 -33.26
CA VAL A 575 -17.19 -17.47 -33.59
C VAL A 575 -16.29 -18.15 -32.55
N ASP A 576 -15.16 -17.52 -32.20
CA ASP A 576 -14.20 -18.05 -31.24
C ASP A 576 -14.72 -18.03 -29.78
N GLU A 577 -15.34 -16.94 -29.35
CA GLU A 577 -15.81 -16.77 -27.97
C GLU A 577 -17.09 -17.57 -27.69
N LEU A 578 -18.06 -17.55 -28.59
CA LEU A 578 -19.35 -18.22 -28.38
C LEU A 578 -19.37 -19.65 -28.95
N GLY A 579 -18.30 -20.09 -29.62
CA GLY A 579 -18.17 -21.44 -30.16
C GLY A 579 -19.15 -21.74 -31.30
N ILE A 580 -19.49 -20.72 -32.09
CA ILE A 580 -20.41 -20.87 -33.23
C ILE A 580 -19.69 -21.65 -34.32
N ASP A 581 -20.21 -22.82 -34.71
CA ASP A 581 -19.56 -23.65 -35.73
C ASP A 581 -19.62 -22.92 -37.10
N ASP A 582 -18.46 -22.55 -37.63
CA ASP A 582 -18.28 -21.77 -38.87
C ASP A 582 -18.98 -22.44 -40.09
N ALA A 583 -19.16 -23.76 -40.02
CA ALA A 583 -19.89 -24.55 -41.01
C ALA A 583 -21.41 -24.28 -41.05
N ALA A 584 -21.99 -23.66 -40.02
CA ALA A 584 -23.41 -23.34 -39.94
C ALA A 584 -23.78 -22.02 -40.66
N LEU A 585 -22.86 -21.05 -40.72
CA LEU A 585 -23.08 -19.75 -41.38
C LEU A 585 -23.17 -19.88 -42.91
N ASP A 586 -22.37 -20.76 -43.52
CA ASP A 586 -22.41 -21.05 -44.96
C ASP A 586 -23.57 -22.01 -45.35
N ALA A 587 -24.18 -22.70 -44.38
CA ALA A 587 -25.25 -23.67 -44.59
C ALA A 587 -26.67 -23.06 -44.55
N ALA A 588 -26.80 -21.73 -44.40
CA ALA A 588 -28.06 -20.99 -44.32
C ALA A 588 -28.95 -21.02 -45.60
N GLU A 589 -28.71 -21.95 -46.53
CA GLU A 589 -29.72 -22.39 -47.51
C GLU A 589 -30.70 -23.44 -46.94
N SER A 590 -30.47 -23.97 -45.72
CA SER A 590 -31.45 -24.77 -44.97
C SER A 590 -31.85 -24.05 -43.67
N ALA A 591 -33.01 -23.39 -43.73
CA ALA A 591 -33.56 -22.47 -42.74
C ALA A 591 -34.01 -23.08 -41.38
N ASP A 592 -33.33 -24.08 -40.83
CA ASP A 592 -33.79 -24.76 -39.59
C ASP A 592 -32.70 -25.10 -38.55
N GLU A 593 -31.40 -24.82 -38.75
CA GLU A 593 -30.37 -25.48 -37.90
C GLU A 593 -29.48 -24.61 -37.00
N TYR A 594 -29.47 -23.27 -37.10
CA TYR A 594 -28.73 -22.44 -36.12
C TYR A 594 -29.45 -21.10 -35.83
N SER A 595 -30.19 -21.06 -34.72
CA SER A 595 -30.60 -19.81 -34.06
C SER A 595 -29.89 -19.76 -32.71
N VAL A 596 -29.18 -18.66 -32.43
CA VAL A 596 -28.60 -18.36 -31.09
C VAL A 596 -29.69 -18.34 -30.00
N GLY A 597 -30.98 -18.38 -30.39
CA GLY A 597 -32.12 -18.65 -29.53
C GLY A 597 -32.12 -20.01 -28.82
N ASP A 598 -31.20 -20.94 -29.12
CA ASP A 598 -31.09 -22.23 -28.42
C ASP A 598 -30.14 -22.25 -27.22
N LEU A 599 -29.29 -21.24 -27.03
CA LEU A 599 -28.42 -21.14 -25.85
C LEU A 599 -29.25 -20.95 -24.57
N THR A 600 -28.83 -21.56 -23.46
CA THR A 600 -29.43 -21.29 -22.13
C THR A 600 -28.85 -19.99 -21.61
N VAL A 601 -29.72 -19.04 -21.27
CA VAL A 601 -29.31 -17.70 -20.81
C VAL A 601 -29.90 -17.46 -19.42
N TYR A 602 -29.07 -16.96 -18.51
CA TYR A 602 -29.43 -16.59 -17.17
C TYR A 602 -29.15 -15.10 -16.95
N ASP A 603 -29.81 -14.49 -15.97
CA ASP A 603 -29.47 -13.15 -15.50
C ASP A 603 -28.24 -13.17 -14.57
N GLU A 604 -27.86 -12.01 -14.04
CA GLU A 604 -26.72 -11.84 -13.14
C GLU A 604 -26.91 -12.61 -11.81
N GLU A 605 -28.15 -12.85 -11.40
CA GLU A 605 -28.50 -13.62 -10.21
C GLU A 605 -28.54 -15.15 -10.46
N GLY A 606 -28.37 -15.59 -11.72
CA GLY A 606 -28.38 -17.00 -12.10
C GLY A 606 -29.78 -17.59 -12.30
N GLU A 607 -30.82 -16.76 -12.44
CA GLU A 607 -32.17 -17.19 -12.82
C GLU A 607 -32.30 -17.30 -14.34
N LEU A 608 -32.99 -18.34 -14.80
CA LEU A 608 -33.12 -18.66 -16.23
C LEU A 608 -34.02 -17.62 -16.94
N ILE A 609 -33.51 -16.96 -17.99
CA ILE A 609 -34.25 -16.01 -18.81
C ILE A 609 -35.09 -16.73 -19.89
N PRO A 610 -36.43 -16.63 -19.86
CA PRO A 610 -37.31 -17.21 -20.88
C PRO A 610 -37.04 -16.65 -22.27
N ARG A 611 -37.19 -17.47 -23.33
CA ARG A 611 -36.91 -17.05 -24.73
C ARG A 611 -37.58 -15.74 -25.15
N THR A 612 -38.81 -15.48 -24.70
CA THR A 612 -39.57 -14.27 -25.02
C THR A 612 -39.07 -13.00 -24.32
N GLU A 613 -38.27 -13.14 -23.26
CA GLU A 613 -37.78 -12.05 -22.43
C GLU A 613 -36.27 -11.82 -22.60
N ARG A 614 -35.63 -12.65 -23.43
CA ARG A 614 -34.20 -12.51 -23.74
C ARG A 614 -33.91 -11.15 -24.37
N PRO A 615 -32.74 -10.57 -24.09
CA PRO A 615 -32.36 -9.26 -24.61
C PRO A 615 -32.55 -9.12 -26.13
N VAL A 616 -32.07 -10.07 -26.94
CA VAL A 616 -32.22 -10.02 -28.41
C VAL A 616 -33.69 -10.00 -28.86
N THR A 617 -34.56 -10.76 -28.17
CA THR A 617 -35.99 -10.84 -28.50
C THR A 617 -36.71 -9.55 -28.14
N ARG A 618 -36.36 -8.92 -27.01
CA ARG A 618 -36.86 -7.58 -26.67
C ARG A 618 -36.44 -6.54 -27.70
N THR A 619 -35.21 -6.59 -28.21
CA THR A 619 -34.76 -5.69 -29.28
C THR A 619 -35.51 -5.92 -30.59
N LEU A 620 -35.69 -7.16 -31.03
CA LEU A 620 -36.37 -7.49 -32.28
C LEU A 620 -37.88 -7.22 -32.24
N GLU A 621 -38.57 -7.64 -31.17
CA GLU A 621 -40.04 -7.53 -31.08
C GLU A 621 -40.53 -6.17 -30.58
N HIS A 622 -39.72 -5.47 -29.78
CA HIS A 622 -40.13 -4.21 -29.15
C HIS A 622 -39.28 -3.00 -29.57
N GLY A 623 -38.24 -3.21 -30.40
CA GLY A 623 -37.33 -2.14 -30.80
C GLY A 623 -36.54 -1.56 -29.63
N GLU A 624 -36.36 -2.34 -28.55
CA GLU A 624 -35.67 -1.90 -27.35
C GLU A 624 -34.16 -1.86 -27.58
N THR A 625 -33.52 -0.72 -27.30
CA THR A 625 -32.06 -0.64 -27.20
C THR A 625 -31.64 -1.05 -25.79
N ILE A 626 -30.77 -2.06 -25.71
CA ILE A 626 -30.25 -2.62 -24.47
C ILE A 626 -28.77 -2.28 -24.38
N SER A 627 -28.36 -1.76 -23.24
CA SER A 627 -26.98 -1.34 -22.99
C SER A 627 -26.52 -1.84 -21.62
N ASP A 628 -25.34 -2.45 -21.58
CA ASP A 628 -24.65 -2.88 -20.35
C ASP A 628 -25.47 -3.86 -19.49
N GLU A 629 -26.26 -4.74 -20.13
CA GLU A 629 -26.98 -5.78 -19.39
C GLU A 629 -26.06 -7.00 -19.19
N THR A 630 -25.89 -7.45 -17.95
CA THR A 630 -25.07 -8.63 -17.67
C THR A 630 -25.91 -9.89 -17.76
N ILE A 631 -25.47 -10.84 -18.58
CA ILE A 631 -26.12 -12.15 -18.72
C ILE A 631 -25.09 -13.27 -18.60
N VAL A 632 -25.54 -14.45 -18.20
CA VAL A 632 -24.72 -15.67 -18.21
C VAL A 632 -25.22 -16.61 -19.29
N VAL A 633 -24.32 -17.08 -20.14
CA VAL A 633 -24.65 -18.01 -21.23
C VAL A 633 -23.95 -19.33 -21.00
N GLU A 634 -24.72 -20.43 -21.06
CA GLU A 634 -24.14 -21.77 -21.11
C GLU A 634 -23.71 -22.10 -22.54
N THR A 635 -22.42 -22.35 -22.71
CA THR A 635 -21.84 -22.82 -23.98
C THR A 635 -21.84 -24.35 -24.06
N ASP A 636 -21.69 -24.91 -25.26
CA ASP A 636 -21.61 -26.36 -25.48
C ASP A 636 -20.45 -27.04 -24.72
N SER A 637 -19.46 -26.27 -24.27
CA SER A 637 -18.35 -26.74 -23.42
C SER A 637 -18.76 -27.00 -21.96
N GLY A 638 -19.96 -26.60 -21.55
CA GLY A 638 -20.48 -26.73 -20.18
C GLY A 638 -19.93 -25.69 -19.19
N GLN A 639 -19.07 -24.76 -19.61
CA GLN A 639 -18.63 -23.65 -18.77
C GLN A 639 -19.55 -22.42 -18.96
N PRO A 640 -20.06 -21.81 -17.87
CA PRO A 640 -20.84 -20.59 -17.95
C PRO A 640 -19.91 -19.42 -18.32
N ARG A 641 -20.36 -18.58 -19.25
CA ARG A 641 -19.68 -17.35 -19.64
C ARG A 641 -20.51 -16.14 -19.24
N TRP A 642 -19.88 -15.21 -18.54
CA TRP A 642 -20.46 -13.92 -18.19
C TRP A 642 -20.25 -12.95 -19.34
N LEU A 643 -21.34 -12.41 -19.88
CA LEU A 643 -21.29 -11.50 -21.00
C LEU A 643 -21.84 -10.13 -20.58
N SER A 644 -21.08 -9.07 -20.87
CA SER A 644 -21.65 -7.72 -20.95
C SER A 644 -22.37 -7.60 -22.29
N TYR A 645 -23.69 -7.44 -22.27
CA TYR A 645 -24.54 -7.56 -23.44
C TYR A 645 -25.11 -6.19 -23.86
N HIS A 646 -24.94 -5.87 -25.13
CA HIS A 646 -25.53 -4.70 -25.78
C HIS A 646 -26.29 -5.13 -27.02
N SER A 647 -27.49 -4.58 -27.22
CA SER A 647 -28.25 -4.79 -28.45
C SER A 647 -28.96 -3.55 -28.93
N ALA A 648 -28.86 -3.29 -30.22
CA ALA A 648 -29.49 -2.16 -30.87
C ALA A 648 -30.27 -2.60 -32.12
N PRO A 649 -31.50 -2.09 -32.32
CA PRO A 649 -32.24 -2.33 -33.55
C PRO A 649 -31.69 -1.46 -34.68
N VAL A 650 -31.60 -2.05 -35.86
CA VAL A 650 -31.40 -1.37 -37.14
C VAL A 650 -32.76 -1.32 -37.82
N PHE A 651 -33.14 -0.11 -38.23
CA PHE A 651 -34.43 0.14 -38.86
C PHE A 651 -34.28 0.22 -40.37
N ASP A 652 -35.28 -0.28 -41.10
CA ASP A 652 -35.40 -0.05 -42.54
C ASP A 652 -35.87 1.38 -42.86
N ASP A 653 -36.00 1.69 -44.15
CA ASP A 653 -36.48 2.98 -44.64
C ASP A 653 -37.93 3.31 -44.22
N ASP A 654 -38.73 2.29 -43.84
CA ASP A 654 -40.14 2.43 -43.40
C ASP A 654 -40.25 2.59 -41.86
N GLY A 655 -39.14 2.43 -41.14
CA GLY A 655 -39.03 2.58 -39.69
C GLY A 655 -39.40 1.33 -38.90
N ASP A 656 -39.54 0.19 -39.58
CA ASP A 656 -39.69 -1.13 -38.96
C ASP A 656 -38.30 -1.69 -38.63
N VAL A 657 -38.19 -2.53 -37.60
CA VAL A 657 -36.92 -3.18 -37.24
C VAL A 657 -36.56 -4.17 -38.34
N GLU A 658 -35.44 -3.99 -39.00
CA GLU A 658 -34.90 -4.88 -40.04
C GLU A 658 -33.98 -5.95 -39.44
N LEU A 659 -33.21 -5.56 -38.42
CA LEU A 659 -32.15 -6.36 -37.84
C LEU A 659 -31.87 -5.92 -36.39
N ALA A 660 -31.42 -6.83 -35.52
CA ALA A 660 -30.77 -6.48 -34.26
C ALA A 660 -29.25 -6.71 -34.36
N VAL A 661 -28.45 -5.70 -34.06
CA VAL A 661 -27.00 -5.84 -33.86
C VAL A 661 -26.75 -6.06 -32.38
N VAL A 662 -25.99 -7.10 -32.06
CA VAL A 662 -25.59 -7.47 -30.71
C VAL A 662 -24.09 -7.34 -30.61
N ALA A 663 -23.62 -6.66 -29.59
CA ALA A 663 -22.22 -6.67 -29.18
C ALA A 663 -22.17 -7.26 -27.77
N CYS A 664 -21.34 -8.28 -27.57
CA CYS A 664 -21.12 -8.88 -26.28
C CYS A 664 -19.62 -9.00 -25.99
N ASP A 665 -19.24 -8.65 -24.76
CA ASP A 665 -17.87 -8.78 -24.25
C ASP A 665 -17.83 -9.85 -23.16
N ASP A 666 -16.83 -10.73 -23.20
CA ASP A 666 -16.65 -11.78 -22.20
C ASP A 666 -16.01 -11.20 -20.93
N ILE A 667 -16.86 -10.88 -19.95
CA ILE A 667 -16.44 -10.35 -18.65
C ILE A 667 -16.19 -11.47 -17.63
N SER A 668 -16.10 -12.74 -18.05
CA SER A 668 -15.90 -13.86 -17.13
C SER A 668 -14.61 -13.73 -16.32
N GLU A 669 -13.51 -13.25 -16.91
CA GLU A 669 -12.27 -13.03 -16.18
C GLU A 669 -12.39 -11.89 -15.16
N THR A 670 -13.06 -10.81 -15.53
CA THR A 670 -13.36 -9.69 -14.63
C THR A 670 -14.20 -10.14 -13.44
N LYS A 671 -15.30 -10.88 -13.69
CA LYS A 671 -16.15 -11.43 -12.63
C LYS A 671 -15.40 -12.42 -11.72
N ARG A 672 -14.47 -13.23 -12.26
CA ARG A 672 -13.58 -14.09 -11.45
C ARG A 672 -12.65 -13.27 -10.55
N ARG A 673 -12.03 -12.19 -11.06
CA ARG A 673 -11.15 -11.31 -10.26
C ARG A 673 -11.93 -10.56 -9.16
N GLU A 674 -13.13 -10.08 -9.45
CA GLU A 674 -13.99 -9.43 -8.44
C GLU A 674 -14.36 -10.42 -7.33
N ALA A 675 -14.71 -11.66 -7.67
CA ALA A 675 -14.97 -12.71 -6.70
C ALA A 675 -13.73 -13.07 -5.86
N GLU A 676 -12.55 -13.12 -6.48
CA GLU A 676 -11.26 -13.38 -5.81
C GLU A 676 -10.90 -12.28 -4.82
N LEU A 677 -11.02 -11.00 -5.22
CA LEU A 677 -10.79 -9.86 -4.33
C LEU A 677 -11.76 -9.86 -3.15
N SER A 678 -13.04 -10.11 -3.40
CA SER A 678 -14.04 -10.22 -2.33
C SER A 678 -13.71 -11.35 -1.34
N ARG A 679 -13.18 -12.48 -1.85
CA ARG A 679 -12.73 -13.62 -1.03
C ARG A 679 -11.49 -13.25 -0.20
N LEU A 680 -10.51 -12.55 -0.77
CA LEU A 680 -9.33 -12.08 -0.03
C LEU A 680 -9.69 -11.08 1.08
N ASP A 681 -10.57 -10.12 0.81
CA ASP A 681 -11.07 -9.18 1.82
C ASP A 681 -11.81 -9.90 2.95
N HIS A 682 -12.57 -10.94 2.61
CA HIS A 682 -13.27 -11.76 3.60
C HIS A 682 -12.29 -12.53 4.51
N ILE A 683 -11.26 -13.19 3.95
CA ILE A 683 -10.29 -13.93 4.78
C ILE A 683 -9.45 -12.97 5.62
N ASN A 684 -9.04 -11.82 5.08
CA ASN A 684 -8.35 -10.78 5.86
C ASN A 684 -9.18 -10.30 7.07
N SER A 685 -10.50 -10.22 6.93
CA SER A 685 -11.40 -9.91 8.04
C SER A 685 -11.41 -11.02 9.11
N ILE A 686 -11.42 -12.29 8.70
CA ILE A 686 -11.33 -13.45 9.60
C ILE A 686 -9.99 -13.43 10.35
N ILE A 687 -8.86 -13.21 9.67
CA ILE A 687 -7.53 -13.13 10.29
C ILE A 687 -7.50 -12.07 11.39
N ARG A 688 -8.02 -10.86 11.11
CA ARG A 688 -8.06 -9.77 12.11
C ARG A 688 -8.90 -10.13 13.33
N ARG A 689 -10.03 -10.82 13.13
CA ARG A 689 -10.90 -11.29 14.22
C ARG A 689 -10.21 -12.38 15.05
N LEU A 690 -9.61 -13.39 14.40
CA LEU A 690 -8.86 -14.45 15.07
C LEU A 690 -7.67 -13.90 15.89
N ASN A 691 -6.95 -12.92 15.38
CA ASN A 691 -5.85 -12.28 16.10
C ASN A 691 -6.30 -11.61 17.40
N SER A 692 -7.50 -11.02 17.41
CA SER A 692 -8.05 -10.43 18.63
C SER A 692 -8.37 -11.51 19.67
N THR A 693 -8.94 -12.64 19.24
CA THR A 693 -9.23 -13.78 20.13
C THR A 693 -7.97 -14.45 20.67
N LEU A 694 -6.90 -14.57 19.87
CA LEU A 694 -5.62 -15.12 20.31
C LEU A 694 -4.98 -14.30 21.45
N VAL A 695 -5.13 -12.98 21.41
CA VAL A 695 -4.60 -12.08 22.45
C VAL A 695 -5.39 -12.19 23.75
N GLU A 696 -6.71 -12.38 23.67
CA GLU A 696 -7.59 -12.44 24.84
C GLU A 696 -7.66 -13.82 25.48
N SER A 697 -7.38 -14.88 24.73
CA SER A 697 -7.47 -16.27 25.19
C SER A 697 -6.29 -16.64 26.10
N SER A 698 -6.59 -17.45 27.12
CA SER A 698 -5.57 -17.98 28.05
C SER A 698 -5.47 -19.50 28.05
N ASP A 699 -6.19 -20.14 27.12
CA ASP A 699 -6.39 -21.58 27.04
C ASP A 699 -6.32 -22.02 25.58
N ARG A 700 -5.64 -23.15 25.32
CA ARG A 700 -5.37 -23.66 23.96
C ARG A 700 -6.62 -24.24 23.32
N GLU A 701 -7.44 -24.95 24.09
CA GLU A 701 -8.67 -25.60 23.62
C GLU A 701 -9.66 -24.54 23.09
N THR A 702 -9.82 -23.45 23.83
CA THR A 702 -10.65 -22.29 23.44
C THR A 702 -10.21 -21.68 22.09
N VAL A 703 -8.90 -21.63 21.84
CA VAL A 703 -8.35 -21.13 20.56
C VAL A 703 -8.68 -22.08 19.42
N HIS A 704 -8.49 -23.39 19.61
CA HIS A 704 -8.76 -24.39 18.58
C HIS A 704 -10.25 -24.38 18.16
N GLU A 705 -11.16 -24.34 19.13
CA GLU A 705 -12.62 -24.26 18.88
C GLU A 705 -13.00 -23.00 18.10
N THR A 706 -12.49 -21.84 18.53
CA THR A 706 -12.85 -20.57 17.90
C THR A 706 -12.34 -20.51 16.46
N VAL A 707 -11.09 -20.92 16.22
CA VAL A 707 -10.50 -20.96 14.87
C VAL A 707 -11.34 -21.84 13.93
N CYS A 708 -11.71 -23.04 14.38
CA CYS A 708 -12.53 -23.93 13.55
C CYS A 708 -13.93 -23.34 13.28
N SER A 709 -14.60 -22.82 14.32
CA SER A 709 -15.95 -22.26 14.18
C SER A 709 -15.99 -21.04 13.25
N GLU A 710 -14.99 -20.16 13.33
CA GLU A 710 -14.92 -18.94 12.54
C GLU A 710 -14.67 -19.24 11.06
N LEU A 711 -13.81 -20.21 10.78
CA LEU A 711 -13.49 -20.62 9.41
C LEU A 711 -14.62 -21.42 8.76
N ALA A 712 -15.27 -22.32 9.50
CA ALA A 712 -16.42 -23.08 8.97
C ALA A 712 -17.69 -22.22 8.80
N ALA A 713 -17.79 -21.09 9.49
CA ALA A 713 -18.88 -20.14 9.30
C ALA A 713 -18.69 -19.20 8.09
N ALA A 714 -17.50 -19.23 7.47
CA ALA A 714 -17.14 -18.36 6.36
C ALA A 714 -17.31 -19.09 5.03
N GLU A 715 -18.19 -18.57 4.16
CA GLU A 715 -18.26 -19.05 2.77
C GLU A 715 -16.90 -18.78 2.08
N PRO A 716 -16.34 -19.73 1.30
CA PRO A 716 -16.95 -20.97 0.79
C PRO A 716 -16.51 -22.25 1.55
N TYR A 717 -16.05 -22.14 2.80
CA TYR A 717 -15.56 -23.30 3.56
C TYR A 717 -16.71 -24.04 4.23
N ASP A 718 -16.85 -25.32 3.92
CA ASP A 718 -17.94 -26.15 4.43
C ASP A 718 -17.63 -26.69 5.83
N ALA A 719 -16.34 -26.91 6.14
CA ALA A 719 -15.90 -27.45 7.42
C ALA A 719 -14.44 -27.10 7.73
N ALA A 720 -14.11 -27.07 9.03
CA ALA A 720 -12.77 -26.87 9.55
C ALA A 720 -12.50 -27.77 10.77
N TRP A 721 -11.28 -28.30 10.91
CA TRP A 721 -10.89 -29.09 12.07
C TRP A 721 -9.40 -29.00 12.39
N TYR A 722 -9.05 -29.17 13.66
CA TYR A 722 -7.69 -29.00 14.18
C TYR A 722 -7.14 -30.33 14.74
N HIS A 723 -5.90 -30.65 14.39
CA HIS A 723 -5.15 -31.75 14.96
C HIS A 723 -3.94 -31.25 15.75
N GLU A 724 -3.81 -31.69 16.99
CA GLU A 724 -2.57 -31.66 17.73
C GLU A 724 -1.62 -32.76 17.21
N VAL A 725 -0.32 -32.49 17.26
CA VAL A 725 0.71 -33.39 16.73
C VAL A 725 1.48 -34.02 17.89
N ASP A 726 1.50 -35.35 17.96
CA ASP A 726 2.45 -36.11 18.78
C ASP A 726 3.56 -36.69 17.89
N LEU A 727 4.66 -35.94 17.76
CA LEU A 727 5.82 -36.34 16.95
C LEU A 727 6.53 -37.58 17.49
N ALA A 728 6.37 -37.92 18.78
CA ALA A 728 7.02 -39.08 19.39
C ALA A 728 6.25 -40.38 19.11
N ALA A 729 4.93 -40.28 18.99
CA ALA A 729 4.04 -41.38 18.60
C ALA A 729 3.86 -41.48 17.08
N ASP A 730 4.22 -40.44 16.32
CA ASP A 730 3.92 -40.29 14.89
C ASP A 730 2.41 -40.26 14.62
N GLU A 731 1.66 -39.62 15.53
CA GLU A 731 0.19 -39.60 15.58
C GLU A 731 -0.35 -38.16 15.63
N LEU A 732 -1.53 -37.97 15.05
CA LEU A 732 -2.32 -36.74 15.04
C LEU A 732 -3.56 -36.97 15.89
N HIS A 733 -3.78 -36.08 16.86
CA HIS A 733 -4.91 -36.13 17.77
C HIS A 733 -5.86 -34.97 17.48
N PRO A 734 -7.10 -35.23 17.05
CA PRO A 734 -8.07 -34.18 16.82
C PRO A 734 -8.39 -33.48 18.14
N SER A 735 -8.50 -32.15 18.09
CA SER A 735 -8.75 -31.31 19.27
C SER A 735 -9.96 -30.40 19.10
N ALA A 736 -10.37 -30.06 17.88
CA ALA A 736 -11.55 -29.25 17.62
C ALA A 736 -12.08 -29.47 16.20
N SER A 737 -13.37 -29.25 15.97
CA SER A 737 -13.95 -29.10 14.63
C SER A 737 -15.20 -28.24 14.61
N ALA A 738 -15.55 -27.77 13.41
CA ALA A 738 -16.81 -27.12 13.11
C ALA A 738 -17.23 -27.41 11.66
N GLY A 739 -18.54 -27.43 11.41
CA GLY A 739 -19.10 -27.79 10.09
C GLY A 739 -19.12 -29.30 9.80
N LEU A 740 -18.64 -30.13 10.74
CA LEU A 740 -18.72 -31.60 10.69
C LEU A 740 -19.78 -32.10 11.69
N ASP A 741 -20.60 -33.07 11.30
CA ASP A 741 -21.68 -33.63 12.13
C ASP A 741 -21.22 -34.88 12.92
N ILE A 742 -19.98 -34.85 13.45
CA ILE A 742 -19.29 -36.02 14.03
C ILE A 742 -18.46 -35.59 15.23
N ASP A 743 -18.36 -36.50 16.19
CA ASP A 743 -17.43 -36.43 17.32
C ASP A 743 -16.01 -36.79 16.85
N VAL A 744 -15.16 -35.78 16.69
CA VAL A 744 -13.78 -35.95 16.19
C VAL A 744 -12.85 -36.55 17.23
N ASP A 745 -13.17 -36.42 18.52
CA ASP A 745 -12.30 -36.67 19.68
C ASP A 745 -11.70 -38.10 19.79
N ASP A 746 -12.20 -39.07 19.01
CA ASP A 746 -11.81 -40.48 19.10
C ASP A 746 -10.90 -40.99 17.94
N VAL A 747 -10.56 -40.14 16.96
CA VAL A 747 -9.88 -40.60 15.72
C VAL A 747 -8.41 -40.18 15.68
N VAL A 748 -7.50 -41.10 16.05
CA VAL A 748 -6.05 -40.88 15.95
C VAL A 748 -5.53 -41.26 14.57
N VAL A 749 -4.78 -40.36 13.93
CA VAL A 749 -4.32 -40.53 12.54
C VAL A 749 -2.78 -40.57 12.48
N PRO A 750 -2.15 -41.52 11.77
CA PRO A 750 -0.70 -41.50 11.59
C PRO A 750 -0.23 -40.29 10.76
N VAL A 751 0.94 -39.74 11.10
CA VAL A 751 1.57 -38.62 10.37
C VAL A 751 2.08 -39.09 8.99
N ASP A 752 2.48 -40.36 8.86
CA ASP A 752 2.91 -40.93 7.58
C ASP A 752 1.76 -41.12 6.56
N ASP A 753 2.03 -40.72 5.30
CA ASP A 753 1.14 -40.79 4.13
C ASP A 753 -0.17 -39.95 4.18
N THR A 754 -0.22 -38.89 5.00
CA THR A 754 -1.38 -37.97 5.06
C THR A 754 -1.14 -36.58 4.41
N LEU A 755 -2.21 -35.83 4.10
CA LEU A 755 -2.12 -34.42 3.67
C LEU A 755 -1.61 -33.55 4.82
N ALA A 756 -2.17 -33.74 6.02
CA ALA A 756 -1.72 -33.08 7.25
C ALA A 756 -0.25 -33.40 7.58
N GLY A 757 0.15 -34.68 7.50
CA GLY A 757 1.54 -35.06 7.73
C GLY A 757 2.52 -34.58 6.67
N ARG A 758 2.07 -34.37 5.42
CA ARG A 758 2.88 -33.66 4.42
C ARG A 758 3.08 -32.21 4.80
N ALA A 759 2.00 -31.50 5.18
CA ALA A 759 2.09 -30.11 5.62
C ALA A 759 3.02 -29.92 6.83
N ILE A 760 3.00 -30.84 7.81
CA ILE A 760 3.93 -30.85 8.95
C ILE A 760 5.38 -30.98 8.50
N ARG A 761 5.67 -31.93 7.59
CA ARG A 761 7.04 -32.18 7.13
C ARG A 761 7.60 -31.07 6.26
N THR A 762 6.76 -30.45 5.44
CA THR A 762 7.20 -29.38 4.53
C THR A 762 7.16 -28.02 5.18
N GLY A 763 6.35 -27.82 6.23
CA GLY A 763 6.04 -26.49 6.76
C GLY A 763 5.18 -25.65 5.82
N GLU A 764 4.65 -26.24 4.74
CA GLU A 764 3.88 -25.54 3.70
C GLU A 764 2.43 -26.05 3.67
N VAL A 765 1.50 -25.17 3.30
CA VAL A 765 0.09 -25.52 3.11
C VAL A 765 -0.05 -26.54 1.98
N THR A 766 -0.57 -27.72 2.30
CA THR A 766 -0.75 -28.81 1.32
C THR A 766 -2.22 -28.96 0.95
N THR A 767 -2.52 -29.01 -0.34
CA THR A 767 -3.90 -29.21 -0.84
C THR A 767 -4.05 -30.53 -1.59
N GLY A 768 -5.26 -31.08 -1.59
CA GLY A 768 -5.56 -32.26 -2.39
C GLY A 768 -7.03 -32.63 -2.38
N ARG A 769 -7.45 -33.38 -3.41
CA ARG A 769 -8.74 -34.08 -3.39
C ARG A 769 -8.63 -35.33 -2.54
N LEU A 770 -9.64 -35.56 -1.71
CA LEU A 770 -9.81 -36.84 -1.02
C LEU A 770 -10.25 -37.91 -2.03
N SER A 771 -9.47 -38.99 -2.16
CA SER A 771 -9.90 -40.20 -2.89
C SER A 771 -10.65 -41.12 -1.94
N TRP A 772 -11.79 -41.68 -2.37
CA TRP A 772 -12.64 -42.58 -1.58
C TRP A 772 -11.95 -43.85 -1.03
N ASP A 773 -10.75 -44.19 -1.53
CA ASP A 773 -9.94 -45.33 -1.07
C ASP A 773 -8.70 -44.91 -0.23
N HIS A 774 -8.54 -43.61 0.06
CA HIS A 774 -7.42 -43.07 0.86
C HIS A 774 -7.72 -43.24 2.36
N PRO A 775 -6.75 -43.56 3.24
CA PRO A 775 -6.98 -43.63 4.69
C PRO A 775 -7.60 -42.36 5.27
N LEU A 776 -7.30 -41.21 4.67
CA LEU A 776 -7.88 -39.88 4.98
C LEU A 776 -9.35 -39.70 4.58
N ALA A 777 -9.90 -40.55 3.70
CA ALA A 777 -11.35 -40.58 3.44
C ALA A 777 -12.12 -41.32 4.54
N ASN A 778 -11.42 -41.94 5.50
CA ASN A 778 -12.06 -42.45 6.72
C ASN A 778 -12.27 -41.36 7.78
N ASP A 779 -11.66 -40.17 7.63
CA ASP A 779 -11.79 -39.03 8.55
C ASP A 779 -12.94 -38.07 8.17
N VAL A 780 -13.64 -38.35 7.06
CA VAL A 780 -14.91 -37.71 6.70
C VAL A 780 -15.94 -38.82 6.46
N PRO A 781 -17.00 -38.97 7.26
CA PRO A 781 -18.13 -39.84 6.98
C PRO A 781 -18.85 -39.29 5.76
N THR A 782 -18.42 -39.85 4.63
CA THR A 782 -19.03 -40.23 3.36
C THR A 782 -20.56 -40.10 3.10
N SER A 783 -21.37 -39.42 3.92
CA SER A 783 -22.80 -39.20 3.66
C SER A 783 -23.27 -37.76 3.49
N ASP A 784 -22.54 -36.75 3.99
CA ASP A 784 -23.13 -35.41 4.18
C ASP A 784 -22.43 -34.25 3.45
N ILE A 785 -21.22 -34.46 2.94
CA ILE A 785 -20.60 -33.59 1.93
C ILE A 785 -20.76 -34.32 0.60
N GLY A 786 -21.22 -33.63 -0.45
CA GLY A 786 -21.48 -34.20 -1.78
C GLY A 786 -20.24 -34.79 -2.47
N ASP A 787 -20.05 -34.55 -3.77
CA ASP A 787 -18.85 -35.04 -4.48
C ASP A 787 -17.54 -34.73 -3.72
N ALA A 788 -16.51 -35.59 -3.88
CA ALA A 788 -15.31 -35.59 -3.05
C ALA A 788 -14.67 -34.18 -2.89
N PRO A 789 -14.66 -33.60 -1.66
CA PRO A 789 -14.24 -32.21 -1.44
C PRO A 789 -12.73 -32.02 -1.61
N VAL A 790 -12.33 -30.77 -1.86
CA VAL A 790 -10.93 -30.35 -1.80
C VAL A 790 -10.61 -29.94 -0.38
N VAL A 791 -9.46 -30.41 0.12
CA VAL A 791 -9.00 -30.10 1.47
C VAL A 791 -7.65 -29.39 1.42
N ALA A 792 -7.51 -28.35 2.24
CA ALA A 792 -6.22 -27.72 2.55
C ALA A 792 -5.81 -28.08 3.98
N ALA A 793 -4.56 -28.50 4.15
CA ALA A 793 -3.93 -28.73 5.44
C ALA A 793 -2.88 -27.64 5.69
N VAL A 794 -3.11 -26.84 6.72
CA VAL A 794 -2.34 -25.67 7.11
C VAL A 794 -1.50 -26.02 8.34
N PRO A 795 -0.16 -26.02 8.25
CA PRO A 795 0.69 -26.28 9.40
C PRO A 795 0.65 -25.09 10.36
N ILE A 796 0.56 -25.38 11.66
CA ILE A 796 0.57 -24.35 12.72
C ILE A 796 1.93 -24.41 13.40
N THR A 797 2.80 -23.45 13.05
CA THR A 797 4.23 -23.45 13.41
C THR A 797 4.69 -22.10 13.92
N TYR A 798 5.65 -22.08 14.84
CA TYR A 798 6.36 -20.86 15.23
C TYR A 798 7.79 -21.18 15.67
N SER A 799 8.80 -20.48 15.13
CA SER A 799 10.23 -20.64 15.48
C SER A 799 10.67 -22.11 15.62
N GLU A 800 10.42 -22.91 14.58
CA GLU A 800 10.69 -24.37 14.48
C GLU A 800 9.80 -25.30 15.33
N THR A 801 8.93 -24.78 16.19
CA THR A 801 7.97 -25.59 16.98
C THR A 801 6.69 -25.86 16.19
N GLN A 802 6.32 -27.15 16.05
CA GLN A 802 5.05 -27.59 15.45
C GLN A 802 3.97 -27.68 16.54
N HIS A 803 2.91 -26.88 16.45
CA HIS A 803 1.80 -26.90 17.41
C HIS A 803 0.64 -27.79 16.95
N GLY A 804 0.42 -27.90 15.64
CA GLY A 804 -0.74 -28.57 15.09
C GLY A 804 -0.84 -28.52 13.57
N VAL A 805 -1.96 -29.01 13.06
CA VAL A 805 -2.41 -28.81 11.68
C VAL A 805 -3.88 -28.45 11.69
N LEU A 806 -4.22 -27.37 11.00
CA LEU A 806 -5.59 -26.94 10.74
C LEU A 806 -5.99 -27.41 9.34
N CYS A 807 -7.12 -28.10 9.22
CA CYS A 807 -7.65 -28.59 7.97
C CYS A 807 -8.94 -27.86 7.60
N LEU A 808 -9.09 -27.51 6.32
CA LEU A 808 -10.24 -26.80 5.76
C LEU A 808 -10.78 -27.58 4.56
N ALA A 809 -12.09 -27.81 4.52
CA ALA A 809 -12.77 -28.45 3.39
C ALA A 809 -13.67 -27.46 2.65
N ALA A 810 -13.64 -27.55 1.33
CA ALA A 810 -14.54 -26.84 0.44
C ALA A 810 -15.01 -27.74 -0.71
N THR A 811 -16.25 -27.54 -1.14
CA THR A 811 -16.87 -28.25 -2.27
C THR A 811 -16.37 -27.70 -3.62
N ASP A 812 -16.02 -26.42 -3.67
CA ASP A 812 -15.47 -25.77 -4.86
C ASP A 812 -13.95 -25.99 -4.97
N GLU A 813 -13.51 -26.57 -6.09
CA GLU A 813 -12.11 -26.93 -6.33
C GLU A 813 -11.20 -25.73 -6.58
N THR A 814 -11.77 -24.56 -6.84
CA THR A 814 -11.04 -23.33 -7.15
C THR A 814 -10.74 -22.49 -5.90
N VAL A 815 -11.16 -22.95 -4.71
CA VAL A 815 -11.08 -22.17 -3.46
C VAL A 815 -9.66 -21.99 -2.94
N PHE A 816 -8.78 -22.99 -3.13
CA PHE A 816 -7.40 -22.94 -2.61
C PHE A 816 -6.40 -22.57 -3.71
N THR A 817 -6.48 -21.33 -4.20
CA THR A 817 -5.47 -20.74 -5.09
C THR A 817 -4.12 -20.59 -4.37
N GLU A 818 -3.07 -20.24 -5.11
CA GLU A 818 -1.72 -20.01 -4.54
C GLU A 818 -1.76 -18.88 -3.50
N ASP A 819 -2.31 -17.72 -3.87
CA ASP A 819 -2.47 -16.56 -2.99
C ASP A 819 -3.24 -16.88 -1.69
N ILE A 820 -4.29 -17.71 -1.79
CA ILE A 820 -5.08 -18.13 -0.62
C ILE A 820 -4.29 -19.11 0.27
N ARG A 821 -3.47 -19.99 -0.32
CA ARG A 821 -2.60 -20.89 0.45
C ARG A 821 -1.53 -20.14 1.21
N ASP A 822 -0.91 -19.14 0.58
CA ASP A 822 0.11 -18.30 1.22
C ASP A 822 -0.50 -17.56 2.42
N LEU A 823 -1.69 -16.98 2.23
CA LEU A 823 -2.43 -16.28 3.27
C LEU A 823 -2.85 -17.22 4.43
N PHE A 824 -3.20 -18.47 4.15
CA PHE A 824 -3.42 -19.48 5.19
C PHE A 824 -2.12 -19.89 5.89
N GLY A 825 -0.99 -19.93 5.18
CA GLY A 825 0.33 -20.14 5.77
C GLY A 825 0.66 -19.06 6.80
N GLU A 826 0.47 -17.80 6.43
CA GLU A 826 0.65 -16.65 7.35
C GLU A 826 -0.30 -16.72 8.57
N LEU A 827 -1.55 -17.14 8.35
CA LEU A 827 -2.49 -17.39 9.46
C LEU A 827 -1.99 -18.52 10.37
N GLY A 828 -1.44 -19.60 9.80
CA GLY A 828 -0.89 -20.72 10.55
C GLY A 828 0.28 -20.31 11.45
N GLU A 829 1.18 -19.46 10.95
CA GLU A 829 2.27 -18.87 11.73
C GLU A 829 1.74 -17.97 12.86
N THR A 830 0.72 -17.16 12.56
CA THR A 830 0.13 -16.23 13.53
C THR A 830 -0.56 -16.97 14.67
N ILE A 831 -1.31 -18.04 14.36
CA ILE A 831 -1.91 -18.92 15.37
C ILE A 831 -0.81 -19.61 16.19
N GLY A 832 0.26 -20.10 15.54
CA GLY A 832 1.40 -20.71 16.22
C GLY A 832 2.08 -19.78 17.23
N HIS A 833 2.28 -18.51 16.85
CA HIS A 833 2.81 -17.47 17.73
C HIS A 833 1.91 -17.21 18.94
N GLY A 834 0.59 -17.13 18.73
CA GLY A 834 -0.39 -16.99 19.81
C GLY A 834 -0.39 -18.17 20.78
N LEU A 835 -0.37 -19.40 20.26
CA LEU A 835 -0.31 -20.63 21.07
C LEU A 835 1.00 -20.73 21.88
N THR A 836 2.14 -20.33 21.29
CA THR A 836 3.43 -20.27 22.01
C THR A 836 3.36 -19.32 23.21
N SER A 837 2.72 -18.17 23.04
CA SER A 837 2.54 -17.18 24.11
C SER A 837 1.68 -17.74 25.26
N ILE A 838 0.64 -18.51 24.95
CA ILE A 838 -0.20 -19.20 25.94
C ILE A 838 0.60 -20.26 26.71
N VAL A 839 1.37 -21.12 26.02
CA VAL A 839 2.22 -22.15 26.65
C VAL A 839 3.28 -21.54 27.58
N ARG A 840 3.92 -20.42 27.18
CA ARG A 840 4.85 -19.68 28.05
C ARG A 840 4.16 -19.19 29.32
N LYS A 841 2.97 -18.61 29.20
CA LYS A 841 2.18 -18.10 30.33
C LYS A 841 1.80 -19.22 31.31
N GLU A 842 1.40 -20.39 30.82
CA GLU A 842 1.10 -21.57 31.65
C GLU A 842 2.35 -22.11 32.38
N GLY A 843 3.50 -22.17 31.70
CA GLY A 843 4.77 -22.60 32.29
C GLY A 843 5.27 -21.68 33.41
N LEU A 844 5.09 -20.36 33.24
CA LEU A 844 5.44 -19.32 34.22
C LEU A 844 4.55 -19.34 35.47
N LEU A 845 3.34 -19.90 35.41
CA LEU A 845 2.42 -20.00 36.55
C LEU A 845 2.61 -21.27 37.40
N SER A 846 3.53 -22.18 37.04
CA SER A 846 3.74 -23.43 37.76
C SER A 846 4.75 -23.32 38.93
N ASP A 847 4.37 -23.79 40.13
CA ASP A 847 5.10 -23.71 41.41
C ASP A 847 6.36 -24.62 41.54
N GLY A 848 7.10 -24.86 40.45
CA GLY A 848 8.41 -25.51 40.54
C GLY A 848 9.05 -25.87 39.20
N ALA A 849 10.32 -26.26 39.25
CA ALA A 849 11.13 -26.58 38.08
C ALA A 849 11.62 -28.05 38.10
N THR A 850 11.92 -28.59 36.93
CA THR A 850 12.63 -29.85 36.73
C THR A 850 14.07 -29.53 36.34
N ARG A 851 15.02 -29.91 37.19
CA ARG A 851 16.45 -29.79 36.93
C ARG A 851 16.98 -31.03 36.25
N LEU A 852 17.66 -30.86 35.13
CA LEU A 852 18.32 -31.91 34.36
C LEU A 852 19.84 -31.66 34.36
N GLU A 853 20.61 -32.68 34.72
CA GLU A 853 22.07 -32.67 34.73
C GLU A 853 22.56 -33.52 33.55
N PHE A 854 23.19 -32.89 32.56
CA PHE A 854 23.76 -33.53 31.38
C PHE A 854 25.29 -33.61 31.49
N ARG A 855 25.88 -34.67 30.94
CA ARG A 855 27.32 -34.79 30.72
C ARG A 855 27.59 -34.89 29.23
N LEU A 856 28.42 -33.98 28.73
CA LEU A 856 28.94 -34.00 27.37
C LEU A 856 30.37 -34.53 27.39
N ARG A 857 30.62 -35.61 26.65
CA ARG A 857 31.97 -36.20 26.54
C ARG A 857 32.72 -35.67 25.32
N ASP A 858 34.03 -35.49 25.47
CA ASP A 858 34.96 -35.11 24.39
C ASP A 858 34.53 -33.83 23.65
N TYR A 859 34.05 -32.81 24.37
CA TYR A 859 33.38 -31.64 23.78
C TYR A 859 34.23 -30.85 22.76
N GLN A 860 35.57 -31.00 22.73
CA GLN A 860 36.41 -30.56 21.61
C GLN A 860 37.67 -31.43 21.45
N THR A 861 37.67 -32.36 20.50
CA THR A 861 38.92 -32.96 20.02
C THR A 861 38.98 -32.88 18.49
N GLU A 862 39.27 -31.71 17.92
CA GLU A 862 39.96 -31.63 16.62
C GLU A 862 40.64 -30.29 16.26
N SER A 863 41.03 -29.42 17.20
CA SER A 863 42.13 -28.45 16.96
C SER A 863 42.67 -27.79 18.24
N ASP A 864 43.99 -27.85 18.42
CA ASP A 864 44.84 -27.06 19.32
C ASP A 864 44.50 -26.95 20.83
N GLY A 865 44.88 -27.99 21.59
CA GLY A 865 45.85 -27.84 22.70
C GLY A 865 45.42 -27.30 24.07
N VAL A 866 44.22 -26.74 24.27
CA VAL A 866 43.86 -26.10 25.56
C VAL A 866 43.10 -27.03 26.52
N ALA A 867 42.37 -28.04 26.02
CA ALA A 867 41.55 -28.92 26.88
C ALA A 867 42.33 -29.82 27.86
N THR A 868 43.66 -29.91 27.74
CA THR A 868 44.48 -30.83 28.56
C THR A 868 45.07 -30.19 29.83
N GLU A 869 44.77 -28.92 30.12
CA GLU A 869 45.37 -28.18 31.25
C GLU A 869 44.37 -27.60 32.28
N PHE A 870 43.10 -28.04 32.31
CA PHE A 870 42.24 -27.74 33.45
C PHE A 870 42.75 -28.49 34.68
N ALA A 871 42.92 -27.78 35.81
CA ALA A 871 43.42 -28.36 37.05
C ALA A 871 42.55 -29.54 37.53
N ASP A 872 43.13 -30.43 38.35
CA ASP A 872 42.41 -31.55 39.01
C ASP A 872 41.13 -31.11 39.78
N ASP A 873 40.94 -29.80 40.02
CA ASP A 873 39.83 -29.21 40.78
C ASP A 873 38.67 -28.63 39.92
N GLY A 874 38.74 -28.66 38.57
CA GLY A 874 37.63 -28.26 37.67
C GLY A 874 37.35 -26.75 37.57
N LEU A 875 36.95 -26.26 36.39
CA LEU A 875 36.52 -24.87 36.19
C LEU A 875 34.99 -24.78 36.26
N GLU A 876 34.47 -24.12 37.29
CA GLU A 876 33.03 -23.85 37.45
C GLU A 876 32.64 -22.51 36.82
N ILE A 877 31.74 -22.55 35.85
CA ILE A 877 31.14 -21.38 35.20
C ILE A 877 29.66 -21.34 35.56
N THR A 878 29.24 -20.29 36.26
CA THR A 878 27.84 -20.07 36.61
C THR A 878 27.21 -19.17 35.57
N PHE A 879 26.04 -19.58 35.05
CA PHE A 879 25.31 -18.80 34.06
C PHE A 879 24.29 -17.94 34.81
N GLU A 880 24.50 -16.63 34.76
CA GLU A 880 23.64 -15.65 35.41
C GLU A 880 22.45 -15.33 34.50
N ASP A 881 22.72 -15.18 33.20
CA ASP A 881 21.67 -15.00 32.20
C ASP A 881 22.12 -15.44 30.79
N THR A 882 21.16 -15.70 29.91
CA THR A 882 21.40 -16.09 28.51
C THR A 882 20.30 -15.58 27.60
N VAL A 883 20.68 -14.78 26.62
CA VAL A 883 19.81 -14.08 25.69
C VAL A 883 20.07 -14.57 24.27
N SER A 884 19.03 -14.95 23.54
CA SER A 884 19.16 -15.26 22.10
C SER A 884 19.11 -13.96 21.28
N VAL A 885 20.07 -13.79 20.38
CA VAL A 885 20.20 -12.58 19.54
C VAL A 885 19.74 -12.83 18.09
N GLY A 886 19.34 -14.05 17.75
CA GLY A 886 18.96 -14.50 16.39
C GLY A 886 20.04 -15.34 15.71
N ASP A 887 19.68 -16.10 14.67
CA ASP A 887 20.59 -16.92 13.84
C ASP A 887 21.52 -17.88 14.63
N GLY A 888 21.01 -18.49 15.71
CA GLY A 888 21.80 -19.40 16.55
C GLY A 888 22.90 -18.71 17.38
N THR A 889 22.91 -17.38 17.43
CA THR A 889 23.80 -16.56 18.25
C THR A 889 23.17 -16.27 19.61
N VAL A 890 23.98 -16.41 20.66
CA VAL A 890 23.55 -16.17 22.04
C VAL A 890 24.52 -15.22 22.74
N LEU A 891 23.98 -14.32 23.56
CA LEU A 891 24.70 -13.46 24.47
C LEU A 891 24.52 -14.01 25.89
N GLN A 892 25.60 -14.31 26.58
CA GLN A 892 25.60 -14.95 27.88
C GLN A 892 26.30 -14.07 28.91
N TYR A 893 25.71 -13.99 30.09
CA TYR A 893 26.32 -13.37 31.26
C TYR A 893 26.70 -14.47 32.23
N VAL A 894 28.01 -14.62 32.46
CA VAL A 894 28.55 -15.71 33.28
C VAL A 894 29.45 -15.17 34.37
N SER A 895 29.49 -15.88 35.50
CA SER A 895 30.44 -15.61 36.57
C SER A 895 31.28 -16.83 36.90
N VAL A 896 32.54 -16.58 37.21
CA VAL A 896 33.54 -17.61 37.56
C VAL A 896 34.18 -17.27 38.90
N PRO A 897 34.67 -18.25 39.68
CA PRO A 897 35.46 -17.97 40.88
C PRO A 897 36.62 -17.02 40.57
N ARG A 898 36.87 -16.03 41.43
CA ARG A 898 37.87 -14.97 41.16
C ARG A 898 39.31 -15.50 41.04
N GLU A 899 39.59 -16.63 41.66
CA GLU A 899 40.85 -17.37 41.53
C GLU A 899 41.03 -18.07 40.18
N SER A 900 39.91 -18.33 39.47
CA SER A 900 39.84 -19.04 38.19
C SER A 900 39.63 -18.11 36.99
N THR A 901 39.56 -16.79 37.21
CA THR A 901 39.37 -15.76 36.16
C THR A 901 40.41 -15.85 35.03
N ASN A 902 41.68 -16.16 35.34
CA ASN A 902 42.72 -16.32 34.31
C ASN A 902 42.51 -17.59 33.46
N GLU A 903 42.07 -18.67 34.08
CA GLU A 903 41.78 -19.95 33.39
C GLU A 903 40.53 -19.83 32.54
N ALA A 904 39.50 -19.13 33.02
CA ALA A 904 38.28 -18.82 32.28
C ALA A 904 38.55 -17.97 31.04
N THR A 905 39.35 -16.90 31.16
CA THR A 905 39.74 -16.07 30.01
C THR A 905 40.49 -16.90 28.96
N ALA A 906 41.45 -17.73 29.37
CA ALA A 906 42.20 -18.59 28.44
C ALA A 906 41.29 -19.63 27.75
N LEU A 907 40.30 -20.17 28.47
CA LEU A 907 39.28 -21.02 27.88
C LEU A 907 38.47 -20.24 26.83
N PHE A 908 37.94 -19.06 27.16
CA PHE A 908 37.12 -18.29 26.21
C PHE A 908 37.89 -17.88 24.95
N GLU A 909 39.17 -17.51 25.07
CA GLU A 909 40.05 -17.21 23.92
C GLU A 909 40.31 -18.42 23.02
N SER A 910 40.18 -19.64 23.55
CA SER A 910 40.44 -20.88 22.82
C SER A 910 39.22 -21.46 22.12
N GLN A 911 38.01 -20.93 22.38
CA GLN A 911 36.76 -21.44 21.82
C GLN A 911 36.40 -20.73 20.52
N ASP A 912 36.49 -21.42 19.38
CA ASP A 912 36.15 -20.86 18.06
C ASP A 912 34.68 -20.39 17.94
N ALA A 913 33.76 -20.97 18.73
CA ALA A 913 32.36 -20.58 18.76
C ALA A 913 32.12 -19.24 19.48
N ILE A 914 33.07 -18.77 20.30
CA ILE A 914 32.96 -17.48 21.00
C ILE A 914 33.48 -16.39 20.06
N GLU A 915 32.55 -15.67 19.44
CA GLU A 915 32.85 -14.55 18.55
C GLU A 915 33.55 -13.42 19.33
N ARG A 916 33.09 -13.15 20.56
CA ARG A 916 33.64 -12.10 21.42
C ARG A 916 33.32 -12.38 22.88
N PHE A 917 34.21 -12.02 23.79
CA PHE A 917 33.91 -11.93 25.22
C PHE A 917 34.50 -10.66 25.83
N ARG A 918 33.89 -10.16 26.90
CA ARG A 918 34.32 -8.98 27.66
C ARG A 918 34.22 -9.30 29.15
N ARG A 919 35.28 -9.01 29.91
CA ARG A 919 35.19 -9.00 31.38
C ARG A 919 34.49 -7.70 31.80
N LEU A 920 33.48 -7.84 32.66
CA LEU A 920 32.66 -6.71 33.10
C LEU A 920 33.27 -6.01 34.32
N ASP A 921 34.07 -6.70 35.14
CA ASP A 921 34.74 -6.07 36.28
C ASP A 921 35.88 -5.11 35.87
N GLY A 922 35.72 -3.81 36.14
CA GLY A 922 36.74 -2.77 35.95
C GLY A 922 38.06 -3.03 36.69
N ASP A 923 39.16 -2.48 36.17
CA ASP A 923 40.54 -2.68 36.66
C ASP A 923 40.85 -2.11 38.07
N GLU A 924 39.87 -1.62 38.81
CA GLU A 924 40.08 -1.08 40.16
C GLU A 924 39.89 -2.16 41.23
N GLU A 925 40.97 -2.45 41.97
CA GLU A 925 41.01 -3.32 43.16
C GLU A 925 40.12 -2.85 44.34
N ALA A 926 39.21 -1.90 44.13
CA ALA A 926 38.44 -1.27 45.19
C ALA A 926 36.96 -1.67 45.13
N GLU A 927 36.57 -2.52 46.09
CA GLU A 927 35.20 -2.77 46.54
C GLU A 927 34.30 -3.65 45.65
N ALA A 928 34.58 -4.97 45.61
CA ALA A 928 33.55 -5.98 45.31
C ALA A 928 33.71 -7.20 46.22
N ASP A 929 32.75 -7.37 47.13
CA ASP A 929 32.64 -8.43 48.14
C ASP A 929 32.12 -9.77 47.56
N SER A 930 32.15 -9.95 46.23
CA SER A 930 31.45 -11.05 45.55
C SER A 930 32.26 -12.35 45.39
N GLY A 931 33.60 -12.32 45.52
CA GLY A 931 34.45 -13.51 45.37
C GLY A 931 34.44 -14.17 43.98
N ARG A 932 33.77 -13.57 42.98
CA ARG A 932 33.64 -14.05 41.59
C ARG A 932 34.04 -12.95 40.61
N GLY A 933 34.37 -13.31 39.37
CA GLY A 933 34.56 -12.40 38.25
C GLY A 933 33.48 -12.62 37.17
N HIS A 934 33.00 -11.53 36.57
CA HIS A 934 31.86 -11.52 35.65
C HIS A 934 32.29 -11.27 34.19
N TYR A 935 31.64 -11.96 33.27
CA TYR A 935 31.92 -11.93 31.84
C TYR A 935 30.64 -11.84 31.02
N GLU A 936 30.71 -11.05 29.95
CA GLU A 936 29.78 -11.09 28.83
C GLU A 936 30.41 -11.90 27.70
N ILE A 937 29.68 -12.87 27.15
CA ILE A 937 30.14 -13.77 26.09
C ILE A 937 29.13 -13.77 24.97
N ARG A 938 29.56 -13.39 23.76
CA ARG A 938 28.81 -13.52 22.52
C ARG A 938 29.31 -14.75 21.79
N GLN A 939 28.43 -15.75 21.67
CA GLN A 939 28.74 -17.03 21.07
C GLN A 939 27.88 -17.26 19.83
N THR A 940 28.52 -17.50 18.70
CA THR A 940 27.91 -17.91 17.43
C THR A 940 27.89 -19.43 17.36
N GLU A 941 26.83 -20.02 16.79
CA GLU A 941 26.66 -21.49 16.73
C GLU A 941 26.66 -22.14 18.13
N ALA A 942 25.70 -21.78 18.98
CA ALA A 942 25.49 -22.41 20.29
C ALA A 942 24.28 -23.37 20.27
N PRO A 943 24.31 -24.48 19.48
CA PRO A 943 23.11 -25.24 19.18
C PRO A 943 22.56 -26.00 20.39
N LEU A 944 23.40 -26.33 21.38
CA LEU A 944 22.92 -26.92 22.63
C LEU A 944 22.13 -25.92 23.46
N ILE A 945 22.65 -24.71 23.63
CA ILE A 945 22.00 -23.67 24.43
C ILE A 945 20.71 -23.25 23.76
N ALA A 946 20.73 -23.07 22.43
CA ALA A 946 19.55 -22.83 21.61
C ALA A 946 18.49 -23.93 21.79
N ALA A 947 18.89 -25.20 21.67
CA ALA A 947 17.99 -26.35 21.87
C ALA A 947 17.41 -26.43 23.29
N LEU A 948 18.17 -26.03 24.32
CA LEU A 948 17.67 -25.99 25.70
C LEU A 948 16.70 -24.82 25.92
N THR A 949 16.99 -23.64 25.37
CA THR A 949 16.11 -22.47 25.45
C THR A 949 14.80 -22.63 24.66
N GLU A 950 14.78 -23.46 23.60
CA GLU A 950 13.58 -23.81 22.81
C GLU A 950 12.45 -24.34 23.71
N PHE A 951 12.79 -25.18 24.68
CA PHE A 951 11.85 -25.73 25.66
C PHE A 951 11.71 -24.85 26.93
N GLY A 952 12.14 -23.59 26.89
CA GLY A 952 12.14 -22.69 28.06
C GLY A 952 13.12 -23.11 29.15
N GLY A 953 14.16 -23.86 28.79
CA GLY A 953 15.22 -24.29 29.68
C GLY A 953 16.23 -23.20 29.96
N ARG A 954 16.64 -23.08 31.22
CA ARG A 954 17.74 -22.20 31.63
C ARG A 954 18.96 -23.03 31.99
N VAL A 955 20.10 -22.73 31.39
CA VAL A 955 21.40 -23.25 31.85
C VAL A 955 21.75 -22.53 33.15
N VAL A 956 21.98 -23.29 34.22
CA VAL A 956 22.25 -22.74 35.56
C VAL A 956 23.74 -22.75 35.86
N ALA A 957 24.42 -23.82 35.46
CA ALA A 957 25.84 -23.99 35.69
C ALA A 957 26.44 -24.92 34.63
N VAL A 958 27.70 -24.66 34.31
CA VAL A 958 28.54 -25.54 33.50
C VAL A 958 29.84 -25.75 34.25
N GLU A 959 30.21 -27.01 34.46
CA GLU A 959 31.47 -27.40 35.08
C GLU A 959 32.32 -28.13 34.04
N ALA A 960 33.52 -27.62 33.80
CA ALA A 960 34.50 -28.24 32.90
C ALA A 960 35.58 -28.93 33.74
N ALA A 961 35.61 -30.26 33.71
CA ALA A 961 36.57 -31.07 34.46
C ALA A 961 36.95 -32.32 33.65
N ASP A 962 38.23 -32.72 33.70
CA ASP A 962 38.76 -33.92 33.04
C ASP A 962 38.44 -34.04 31.51
N GLY A 963 38.18 -32.92 30.83
CA GLY A 963 37.83 -32.88 29.40
C GLY A 963 36.34 -33.09 29.08
N ASP A 964 35.49 -33.27 30.10
CA ASP A 964 34.04 -33.36 29.98
C ASP A 964 33.36 -32.07 30.46
N PHE A 965 32.18 -31.78 29.91
CA PHE A 965 31.34 -30.67 30.36
C PHE A 965 30.10 -31.22 31.06
N HIS A 966 29.92 -30.85 32.33
CA HIS A 966 28.72 -31.13 33.10
C HIS A 966 27.83 -29.91 33.09
N ILE A 967 26.62 -30.04 32.53
CA ILE A 967 25.69 -28.94 32.32
C ILE A 967 24.45 -29.17 33.17
N VAL A 968 24.14 -28.19 34.01
CA VAL A 968 22.94 -28.18 34.85
C VAL A 968 21.92 -27.25 34.24
N THR A 969 20.73 -27.76 33.98
CA THR A 969 19.65 -27.03 33.30
C THR A 969 18.36 -27.13 34.11
N GLU A 970 17.52 -26.10 34.05
CA GLU A 970 16.22 -26.06 34.73
C GLU A 970 15.10 -25.74 33.74
N PHE A 971 14.04 -26.55 33.79
CA PHE A 971 12.86 -26.43 32.93
C PHE A 971 11.58 -26.25 33.76
N PRO A 972 10.55 -25.57 33.23
CA PRO A 972 9.21 -25.62 33.80
C PRO A 972 8.70 -27.06 33.94
N ARG A 973 7.86 -27.34 34.94
CA ARG A 973 7.32 -28.70 35.17
C ARG A 973 6.41 -29.22 34.06
N SER A 974 5.85 -28.33 33.25
CA SER A 974 5.01 -28.66 32.09
C SER A 974 5.80 -29.27 30.93
N VAL A 975 7.13 -29.09 30.89
CA VAL A 975 7.97 -29.53 29.78
C VAL A 975 8.26 -31.03 29.85
N SER A 976 8.08 -31.70 28.71
CA SER A 976 8.41 -33.11 28.52
C SER A 976 9.93 -33.32 28.59
N VAL A 977 10.41 -33.91 29.69
CA VAL A 977 11.84 -34.25 29.85
C VAL A 977 12.35 -35.17 28.74
N ARG A 978 11.48 -36.02 28.19
CA ARG A 978 11.85 -36.94 27.11
C ARG A 978 12.17 -36.19 25.82
N GLU A 979 11.39 -35.18 25.45
CA GLU A 979 11.63 -34.33 24.27
C GLU A 979 12.91 -33.52 24.44
N VAL A 980 13.11 -32.91 25.61
CA VAL A 980 14.34 -32.17 25.92
C VAL A 980 15.57 -33.05 25.76
N VAL A 981 15.56 -34.26 26.35
CA VAL A 981 16.69 -35.19 26.25
C VAL A 981 16.92 -35.63 24.81
N GLN A 982 15.86 -35.90 24.05
CA GLN A 982 15.97 -36.30 22.64
C GLN A 982 16.60 -35.17 21.83
N ARG A 983 16.10 -33.93 21.95
CA ARG A 983 16.64 -32.77 21.25
C ARG A 983 18.12 -32.54 21.56
N VAL A 984 18.49 -32.59 22.85
CA VAL A 984 19.89 -32.46 23.28
C VAL A 984 20.77 -33.55 22.67
N THR A 985 20.28 -34.78 22.58
CA THR A 985 21.01 -35.93 22.01
C THR A 985 21.10 -35.83 20.47
N ASP A 986 20.09 -35.29 19.80
CA ASP A 986 20.11 -35.08 18.34
C ASP A 986 21.16 -34.04 17.94
N VAL A 987 21.32 -32.98 18.75
CA VAL A 987 22.33 -31.95 18.55
C VAL A 987 23.72 -32.45 18.99
N TYR A 988 23.80 -33.14 20.13
CA TYR A 988 25.04 -33.72 20.67
C TYR A 988 24.85 -35.21 20.99
N PRO A 989 25.19 -36.10 20.03
CA PRO A 989 25.01 -37.54 20.20
C PRO A 989 25.82 -38.16 21.35
N SER A 990 26.82 -37.44 21.89
CA SER A 990 27.63 -37.84 23.05
C SER A 990 27.08 -37.34 24.40
N ALA A 991 25.92 -36.66 24.40
CA ALA A 991 25.28 -36.17 25.62
C ALA A 991 24.59 -37.31 26.38
N ASP A 992 24.92 -37.45 27.67
CA ASP A 992 24.24 -38.37 28.60
C ASP A 992 23.47 -37.57 29.64
N LEU A 993 22.20 -37.91 29.90
CA LEU A 993 21.48 -37.40 31.08
C LEU A 993 21.96 -38.16 32.33
N GLU A 994 22.66 -37.48 33.24
CA GLU A 994 23.18 -38.07 34.48
C GLU A 994 22.17 -38.00 35.64
N ALA A 995 21.38 -36.93 35.72
CA ALA A 995 20.36 -36.81 36.77
C ALA A 995 19.14 -35.96 36.36
N GLN A 996 17.99 -36.29 36.95
CA GLN A 996 16.74 -35.52 36.88
C GLN A 996 16.23 -35.29 38.31
N ARG A 997 15.98 -34.04 38.69
CA ARG A 997 15.49 -33.67 40.05
C ARG A 997 14.39 -32.64 39.96
N SER A 998 13.35 -32.79 40.78
CA SER A 998 12.34 -31.73 40.94
C SER A 998 12.80 -30.74 42.01
N VAL A 999 12.83 -29.45 41.67
CA VAL A 999 13.28 -28.37 42.54
C VAL A 999 12.11 -27.44 42.84
N ARG A 1000 11.99 -27.01 44.10
CA ARG A 1000 11.08 -25.93 44.51
C ARG A 1000 11.86 -24.62 44.47
N SER A 1001 11.30 -23.58 43.86
CA SER A 1001 11.95 -22.26 43.82
C SER A 1001 12.16 -21.70 45.24
N PRO A 1002 13.27 -21.00 45.52
CA PRO A 1002 13.45 -20.29 46.78
C PRO A 1002 12.59 -19.02 46.81
N ASP A 1003 11.84 -18.86 47.91
CA ASP A 1003 11.10 -17.69 48.42
C ASP A 1003 10.02 -17.01 47.55
N GLU A 1004 8.77 -17.13 48.03
CA GLU A 1004 7.51 -16.86 47.32
C GLU A 1004 7.11 -15.38 47.20
N SER A 1005 7.73 -14.41 47.89
CA SER A 1005 7.17 -13.04 47.96
C SER A 1005 7.83 -11.99 47.06
N SER A 1006 9.10 -12.13 46.67
CA SER A 1006 9.77 -11.17 45.77
C SER A 1006 9.65 -11.59 44.30
N THR A 1007 9.66 -12.88 44.01
CA THR A 1007 9.62 -13.41 42.64
C THR A 1007 8.26 -13.19 41.98
N HIS A 1008 7.14 -13.28 42.70
CA HIS A 1008 5.81 -13.01 42.12
C HIS A 1008 5.66 -11.55 41.64
N ARG A 1009 6.21 -10.58 42.38
CA ARG A 1009 6.18 -9.17 41.99
C ARG A 1009 7.13 -8.92 40.82
N HIS A 1010 8.38 -9.41 40.86
CA HIS A 1010 9.32 -9.25 39.75
C HIS A 1010 8.86 -9.96 38.46
N LYS A 1011 8.24 -11.13 38.58
CA LYS A 1011 7.76 -11.93 37.43
C LYS A 1011 6.61 -11.26 36.71
N ARG A 1012 5.65 -10.70 37.45
CA ARG A 1012 4.52 -9.93 36.88
C ARG A 1012 4.96 -8.69 36.10
N ILE A 1013 6.05 -8.06 36.53
CA ILE A 1013 6.60 -6.85 35.91
C ILE A 1013 7.35 -7.18 34.63
N LEU A 1014 8.03 -8.33 34.60
CA LEU A 1014 8.69 -8.85 33.41
C LEU A 1014 7.68 -9.37 32.37
N ASP A 1015 6.50 -9.84 32.80
CA ASP A 1015 5.41 -10.32 31.92
C ASP A 1015 4.75 -9.19 31.08
N GLU A 1016 4.89 -7.93 31.47
CA GLU A 1016 4.34 -6.77 30.74
C GLU A 1016 5.29 -6.23 29.66
N LEU A 1017 6.55 -6.67 29.66
CA LEU A 1017 7.58 -6.28 28.70
C LEU A 1017 7.49 -7.14 27.44
N THR A 1018 7.66 -6.52 26.27
CA THR A 1018 7.87 -7.31 25.05
C THR A 1018 9.26 -7.94 25.08
N ASP A 1019 9.45 -9.07 24.38
CA ASP A 1019 10.74 -9.77 24.32
C ASP A 1019 11.90 -8.82 23.94
N ARG A 1020 11.66 -7.87 23.03
CA ARG A 1020 12.65 -6.85 22.63
C ARG A 1020 12.91 -5.80 23.72
N GLN A 1021 11.89 -5.36 24.46
CA GLN A 1021 12.04 -4.41 25.57
C GLN A 1021 12.79 -5.02 26.74
N ARG A 1022 12.49 -6.28 27.07
CA ARG A 1022 13.14 -7.04 28.13
C ARG A 1022 14.62 -7.27 27.82
N THR A 1023 14.92 -7.77 26.61
CA THR A 1023 16.28 -7.98 26.13
C THR A 1023 17.14 -6.70 26.24
N VAL A 1024 16.58 -5.56 25.83
CA VAL A 1024 17.28 -4.26 25.88
C VAL A 1024 17.56 -3.81 27.32
N LEU A 1025 16.63 -4.03 28.26
CA LEU A 1025 16.82 -3.69 29.67
C LEU A 1025 17.85 -4.56 30.38
N GLU A 1026 17.77 -5.88 30.18
CA GLU A 1026 18.69 -6.85 30.79
C GLU A 1026 20.11 -6.60 30.31
N THR A 1027 20.30 -6.46 28.99
CA THR A 1027 21.62 -6.15 28.39
C THR A 1027 22.18 -4.82 28.88
N ALA A 1028 21.35 -3.78 29.00
CA ALA A 1028 21.81 -2.48 29.54
C ALA A 1028 22.23 -2.59 31.02
N GLN A 1029 21.50 -3.34 31.83
CA GLN A 1029 21.84 -3.55 33.24
C GLN A 1029 23.16 -4.29 33.41
N TYR A 1030 23.36 -5.40 32.70
CA TYR A 1030 24.59 -6.18 32.82
C TYR A 1030 25.81 -5.49 32.17
N ALA A 1031 25.61 -4.68 31.13
CA ALA A 1031 26.69 -3.90 30.53
C ALA A 1031 27.13 -2.68 31.38
N GLY A 1032 26.54 -2.49 32.57
CA GLY A 1032 26.86 -1.38 33.47
C GLY A 1032 26.39 -0.01 32.95
N TYR A 1033 25.40 0.02 32.04
CA TYR A 1033 24.83 1.27 31.48
C TYR A 1033 24.15 2.12 32.57
N PHE A 1034 23.63 1.48 33.62
CA PHE A 1034 22.94 2.15 34.73
C PHE A 1034 23.85 2.50 35.91
N GLU A 1035 25.12 2.09 35.89
CA GLU A 1035 26.06 2.32 37.00
C GLU A 1035 26.70 3.73 36.95
N TRP A 1036 27.28 4.19 38.06
CA TRP A 1036 28.02 5.46 38.09
C TRP A 1036 29.42 5.29 38.70
N PRO A 1037 30.49 5.64 37.96
CA PRO A 1037 30.49 6.03 36.54
C PRO A 1037 30.05 4.87 35.62
N ARG A 1038 29.35 5.19 34.51
CA ARG A 1038 28.82 4.17 33.58
C ARG A 1038 29.96 3.37 32.95
N GLU A 1039 29.82 2.05 32.92
CA GLU A 1039 30.83 1.16 32.33
C GLU A 1039 30.66 0.94 30.82
N SER A 1040 29.45 1.17 30.29
CA SER A 1040 29.14 1.15 28.84
C SER A 1040 28.16 2.26 28.44
N THR A 1041 28.34 2.79 27.24
CA THR A 1041 27.46 3.81 26.63
C THR A 1041 26.25 3.18 25.94
N GLY A 1042 25.21 3.98 25.69
CA GLY A 1042 24.01 3.50 25.01
C GLY A 1042 24.25 3.09 23.56
N GLU A 1043 25.23 3.69 22.88
CA GLU A 1043 25.66 3.28 21.54
C GLU A 1043 26.36 1.91 21.59
N GLU A 1044 27.25 1.68 22.56
CA GLU A 1044 27.92 0.38 22.71
C GLU A 1044 26.96 -0.77 23.04
N VAL A 1045 25.92 -0.51 23.83
CA VAL A 1045 24.88 -1.51 24.12
C VAL A 1045 23.94 -1.71 22.92
N ALA A 1046 23.64 -0.65 22.16
CA ALA A 1046 22.85 -0.76 20.93
C ALA A 1046 23.57 -1.60 19.87
N ASP A 1047 24.88 -1.37 19.68
CA ASP A 1047 25.72 -2.14 18.76
C ASP A 1047 25.80 -3.63 19.16
N ALA A 1048 25.84 -3.94 20.46
CA ALA A 1048 25.86 -5.33 20.95
C ALA A 1048 24.58 -6.10 20.59
N LEU A 1049 23.44 -5.39 20.47
CA LEU A 1049 22.12 -5.94 20.16
C LEU A 1049 21.72 -5.83 18.68
N ASP A 1050 22.62 -5.34 17.84
CA ASP A 1050 22.41 -5.04 16.42
C ASP A 1050 21.20 -4.10 16.22
N LEU A 1051 21.15 -3.04 17.03
CA LEU A 1051 20.10 -2.02 17.03
C LEU A 1051 20.67 -0.65 16.69
N SER A 1052 19.86 0.17 16.03
CA SER A 1052 20.19 1.60 15.95
C SER A 1052 20.10 2.24 17.35
N PRO A 1053 20.90 3.28 17.66
CA PRO A 1053 20.85 3.97 18.95
C PRO A 1053 19.46 4.53 19.32
N SER A 1054 18.67 4.93 18.32
CA SER A 1054 17.30 5.40 18.51
C SER A 1054 16.35 4.24 18.85
N THR A 1055 16.47 3.09 18.16
CA THR A 1055 15.69 1.88 18.45
C THR A 1055 16.02 1.32 19.84
N PHE A 1056 17.30 1.26 20.22
CA PHE A 1056 17.71 0.91 21.58
C PHE A 1056 17.10 1.87 22.62
N SER A 1057 17.22 3.19 22.41
CA SER A 1057 16.65 4.18 23.34
C SER A 1057 15.13 4.08 23.47
N GLN A 1058 14.42 3.80 22.38
CA GLN A 1058 12.96 3.64 22.37
C GLN A 1058 12.54 2.39 23.15
N HIS A 1059 13.16 1.24 22.90
CA HIS A 1059 12.87 0.00 23.62
C HIS A 1059 13.30 0.09 25.09
N LEU A 1060 14.43 0.74 25.39
CA LEU A 1060 14.91 0.95 26.75
C LEU A 1060 13.93 1.81 27.54
N ARG A 1061 13.50 2.96 27.00
CA ARG A 1061 12.54 3.85 27.67
C ARG A 1061 11.18 3.20 27.85
N ALA A 1062 10.68 2.50 26.83
CA ALA A 1062 9.41 1.79 26.91
C ALA A 1062 9.46 0.65 27.93
N GLY A 1063 10.57 -0.08 27.97
CA GLY A 1063 10.80 -1.12 28.97
C GLY A 1063 10.94 -0.56 30.39
N GLN A 1064 11.74 0.49 30.58
CA GLN A 1064 11.93 1.14 31.89
C GLN A 1064 10.61 1.65 32.44
N ARG A 1065 9.81 2.30 31.59
CA ARG A 1065 8.49 2.79 31.97
C ARG A 1065 7.59 1.67 32.47
N LYS A 1066 7.44 0.59 31.70
CA LYS A 1066 6.64 -0.58 32.12
C LYS A 1066 7.19 -1.25 33.38
N THR A 1067 8.51 -1.32 33.51
CA THR A 1067 9.16 -1.90 34.70
C THR A 1067 8.90 -1.04 35.95
N PHE A 1068 8.98 0.28 35.82
CA PHE A 1068 8.67 1.23 36.89
C PHE A 1068 7.18 1.28 37.20
N ASP A 1069 6.31 1.24 36.19
CA ASP A 1069 4.86 1.16 36.36
C ASP A 1069 4.47 -0.13 37.09
N GLY A 1070 5.10 -1.26 36.79
CA GLY A 1070 4.87 -2.51 37.52
C GLY A 1070 5.49 -2.55 38.93
N LEU A 1071 6.64 -1.88 39.15
CA LEU A 1071 7.30 -1.81 40.47
C LEU A 1071 6.62 -0.83 41.43
N PHE A 1072 6.11 0.28 40.90
CA PHE A 1072 5.62 1.42 41.68
C PHE A 1072 4.12 1.74 41.48
N GLY A 1073 3.46 1.18 40.46
CA GLY A 1073 2.06 1.44 40.13
C GLY A 1073 1.03 0.73 41.00
N ASP A 1074 1.44 -0.29 41.77
CA ASP A 1074 0.60 -0.97 42.78
C ASP A 1074 0.78 -0.36 44.21
N SER A 1075 1.11 0.94 44.32
CA SER A 1075 1.15 1.67 45.61
C SER A 1075 -0.07 2.58 45.84
#